data_AF-A0A165E5Q7-F1
#
_entry.id   AF-A0A165E5Q7-F1
#
_cell.length_a   1.000
_cell.length_b   1.000
_cell.length_c   1.000
_cell.angle_alpha   90.00
_cell.angle_beta   90.00
_cell.angle_gamma   90.00
#
_symmetry.space_group_name_H-M   'P 1'
#
loop_
_entity.id
_entity.type
_entity.pdbx_description
1 polymer ?
#
loop_
_entity_poly.entity_id
_entity_poly.type
_entity_poly.pdbx_seq_one_letter_code
_entity_poly.pdbx_strand_id
1 'polypeptide(L)'
;MSSSDASSVIDAETMYGLGPNLHAMIPDDVRVQSGDPAPAPFVQRTRYAIVCAVPGSESNSVWVSLNAPHPGFMPFPRVNGPVDCYCINHFDGLGHLGRYGTVPNVQPSLFYPDWLGQPTDNNYARMFIPDLFSGEGPCPQKDIRGLLHQFDPNWIEYRDGAPRFTDEIQRAFRQDVVDTDDQLRDALGLAESAYPSLRPHIPNVAATIANLYSDWGSFVLKSLERCGHLLRRAIGGGEWVAISHQFPGLHESLRESHYLFPPRGVWVRETNARVLIIKELIRVGVPVYYRWEPSFLNLPAARSLAPPSGLWMPPTYVPRAISNVSSPTSSVRSFAAGSSFVSITASTPSTPQRASPATPLAPPPPCTSCDATHTLGSCAPIAGAERAASDSSSTPVLPGAFQEPEEDEVHDSDDEAMAALDIEALRASGHDNNSANLSLPHNARASAPPRWFAVDTSNDQLSDKPENAAREKRINVEVAPDTPPPEQAELPVRRTLAERLIVDAPLPPRRIPTRGRPVPRLWICDRGRAMEALAAEESKGFTNTAMDIIYVAIARGLKFSTPVEVKEPQANRTRVNHDVRASWMLDNNASVKEKVERWQFGCMKILQRPHVVRAAIMAGGILARIAKHFLFFDEKGQPKPHVTFKVGPTRAVVDYGIPLLRRTIRSDEEVLHDDYLGANEIYVLLGAEVTRKDEDVVIRSFWPTERKMLIEGYDSVWSQVWEDWFSARLTRILLFQQPPIANRYWGELRPVADHDA
;
A
#
# COMPACT_ATOMS: atom_id res chain seq x y z
N MET A 1 -23.90 -11.66 -28.07
CA MET A 1 -23.66 -12.34 -26.78
C MET A 1 -22.53 -13.33 -26.99
N SER A 2 -21.58 -13.57 -26.10
CA SER A 2 -21.10 -12.86 -24.90
C SER A 2 -20.18 -13.87 -24.21
N SER A 3 -18.89 -13.85 -24.51
CA SER A 3 -17.85 -14.48 -23.69
C SER A 3 -16.97 -13.35 -23.16
N SER A 4 -17.31 -12.84 -21.98
CA SER A 4 -16.48 -11.88 -21.26
C SER A 4 -15.34 -12.65 -20.59
N ASP A 5 -14.12 -12.14 -20.71
CA ASP A 5 -12.93 -12.79 -20.13
C ASP A 5 -13.03 -12.89 -18.61
N ALA A 6 -12.67 -14.06 -18.08
CA ALA A 6 -12.85 -14.38 -16.66
C ALA A 6 -11.74 -13.83 -15.74
N SER A 7 -10.62 -13.33 -16.30
CA SER A 7 -9.39 -13.07 -15.52
C SER A 7 -9.56 -11.95 -14.49
N SER A 8 -10.01 -10.76 -14.91
CA SER A 8 -10.17 -9.58 -14.04
C SER A 8 -11.31 -9.70 -13.01
N VAL A 9 -12.11 -10.76 -13.14
CA VAL A 9 -13.21 -11.10 -12.23
C VAL A 9 -12.68 -11.88 -11.02
N ILE A 10 -11.73 -12.78 -11.26
CA ILE A 10 -11.13 -13.67 -10.25
C ILE A 10 -10.28 -12.90 -9.24
N ASP A 11 -9.67 -11.77 -9.62
CA ASP A 11 -8.93 -10.89 -8.70
C ASP A 11 -9.82 -10.29 -7.60
N ALA A 12 -11.08 -9.97 -7.93
CA ALA A 12 -12.05 -9.45 -6.96
C ALA A 12 -12.52 -10.55 -5.99
N GLU A 13 -12.72 -11.77 -6.49
CA GLU A 13 -13.10 -12.92 -5.65
C GLU A 13 -11.95 -13.34 -4.73
N THR A 14 -10.74 -13.49 -5.28
CA THR A 14 -9.61 -14.13 -4.59
C THR A 14 -9.02 -13.26 -3.48
N MET A 15 -8.98 -11.92 -3.65
CA MET A 15 -8.49 -11.02 -2.60
C MET A 15 -9.50 -10.73 -1.49
N TYR A 16 -10.81 -10.84 -1.74
CA TYR A 16 -11.83 -10.25 -0.86
C TYR A 16 -13.00 -11.16 -0.47
N GLY A 17 -13.17 -12.32 -1.12
CA GLY A 17 -14.38 -13.14 -1.00
C GLY A 17 -15.63 -12.45 -1.57
N LEU A 18 -15.44 -11.43 -2.42
CA LEU A 18 -16.51 -10.69 -3.09
C LEU A 18 -16.71 -11.31 -4.47
N GLY A 19 -17.88 -11.92 -4.70
CA GLY A 19 -18.24 -12.61 -5.95
C GLY A 19 -18.03 -11.77 -7.22
N PRO A 20 -18.27 -12.36 -8.42
CA PRO A 20 -17.88 -11.81 -9.74
C PRO A 20 -18.56 -10.49 -10.14
N ASN A 21 -19.37 -9.92 -9.25
CA ASN A 21 -20.15 -8.72 -9.41
C ASN A 21 -19.73 -7.70 -8.34
N LEU A 22 -18.81 -6.79 -8.68
CA LEU A 22 -18.35 -5.70 -7.80
C LEU A 22 -19.48 -4.74 -7.34
N HIS A 23 -20.71 -4.86 -7.85
CA HIS A 23 -21.87 -4.14 -7.33
C HIS A 23 -22.48 -4.80 -6.08
N ALA A 24 -22.22 -6.09 -5.85
CA ALA A 24 -22.68 -6.86 -4.70
C ALA A 24 -21.71 -6.71 -3.50
N MET A 25 -21.36 -5.47 -3.14
CA MET A 25 -20.46 -5.15 -2.00
C MET A 25 -21.10 -5.38 -0.62
N ILE A 26 -21.89 -6.43 -0.46
CA ILE A 26 -22.58 -6.77 0.79
C ILE A 26 -22.05 -8.13 1.25
N PRO A 27 -21.05 -8.17 2.16
CA PRO A 27 -20.69 -9.41 2.85
C PRO A 27 -21.92 -10.05 3.49
N ASP A 28 -22.00 -11.38 3.48
CA ASP A 28 -23.19 -12.13 3.94
C ASP A 28 -23.58 -11.83 5.41
N ASP A 29 -22.61 -11.38 6.23
CA ASP A 29 -22.80 -10.97 7.63
C ASP A 29 -23.37 -9.53 7.81
N VAL A 30 -23.65 -8.77 6.74
CA VAL A 30 -24.21 -7.42 6.85
C VAL A 30 -25.71 -7.47 7.11
N ARG A 31 -26.11 -6.92 8.26
CA ARG A 31 -27.50 -6.80 8.70
C ARG A 31 -27.96 -5.36 8.51
N VAL A 32 -29.14 -5.19 7.90
CA VAL A 32 -29.65 -3.90 7.42
C VAL A 32 -31.02 -3.61 8.01
N GLN A 33 -31.20 -2.39 8.53
CA GLN A 33 -32.50 -1.84 8.89
C GLN A 33 -32.71 -0.53 8.13
N SER A 34 -33.81 -0.42 7.38
CA SER A 34 -34.27 0.87 6.88
C SER A 34 -34.69 1.74 8.07
N GLY A 35 -34.10 2.93 8.17
CA GLY A 35 -34.51 3.97 9.10
C GLY A 35 -35.37 5.05 8.43
N ASP A 36 -35.57 6.13 9.17
CA ASP A 36 -36.20 7.35 8.67
C ASP A 36 -35.36 8.02 7.56
N PRO A 37 -35.94 8.96 6.78
CA PRO A 37 -35.16 9.84 5.90
C PRO A 37 -34.08 10.60 6.68
N ALA A 38 -32.98 10.97 6.00
CA ALA A 38 -31.88 11.67 6.66
C ALA A 38 -32.31 13.01 7.27
N PRO A 39 -31.64 13.47 8.35
CA PRO A 39 -31.77 14.84 8.85
C PRO A 39 -31.63 15.89 7.74
N ALA A 40 -32.36 17.01 7.89
CA ALA A 40 -32.23 18.14 6.98
C ALA A 40 -30.76 18.63 6.92
N PRO A 41 -30.22 18.90 5.72
CA PRO A 41 -30.95 19.04 4.45
C PRO A 41 -31.12 17.77 3.61
N PHE A 42 -30.50 16.64 3.95
CA PHE A 42 -30.36 15.48 3.06
C PHE A 42 -31.62 14.57 2.95
N VAL A 43 -32.79 15.11 3.26
CA VAL A 43 -34.10 14.42 3.38
C VAL A 43 -34.57 13.69 2.13
N GLN A 44 -33.96 13.92 0.96
CA GLN A 44 -34.40 13.40 -0.33
C GLN A 44 -34.25 11.87 -0.50
N ARG A 45 -33.48 11.20 0.37
CA ARG A 45 -33.29 9.73 0.32
C ARG A 45 -33.44 9.09 1.70
N THR A 46 -33.98 7.87 1.71
CA THR A 46 -33.96 6.93 2.83
C THR A 46 -32.55 6.78 3.41
N ARG A 47 -32.45 6.37 4.67
CA ARG A 47 -31.20 5.96 5.30
C ARG A 47 -31.29 4.60 5.92
N TYR A 48 -30.14 3.95 6.01
CA TYR A 48 -29.99 2.63 6.59
C TYR A 48 -29.16 2.71 7.87
N ALA A 49 -29.58 1.97 8.88
CA ALA A 49 -28.69 1.50 9.92
C ALA A 49 -28.15 0.15 9.47
N ILE A 50 -26.83 0.00 9.43
CA ILE A 50 -26.16 -1.20 8.94
C ILE A 50 -25.14 -1.68 9.96
N VAL A 51 -25.07 -3.00 10.16
CA VAL A 51 -24.19 -3.65 11.12
C VAL A 51 -23.52 -4.84 10.46
N CYS A 52 -22.20 -4.91 10.51
CA CYS A 52 -21.41 -6.01 9.99
C CYS A 52 -20.59 -6.64 11.13
N ALA A 53 -20.44 -7.97 11.14
CA ALA A 53 -19.52 -8.63 12.06
C ALA A 53 -18.07 -8.14 11.84
N VAL A 54 -17.23 -8.17 12.87
CA VAL A 54 -15.77 -8.08 12.69
C VAL A 54 -15.22 -9.50 12.53
N PRO A 55 -14.69 -9.89 11.36
CA PRO A 55 -14.13 -11.23 11.17
C PRO A 55 -13.03 -11.55 12.21
N GLY A 56 -13.07 -12.75 12.78
CA GLY A 56 -12.10 -13.20 13.79
C GLY A 56 -12.13 -12.49 15.15
N SER A 57 -13.08 -11.58 15.42
CA SER A 57 -13.12 -10.83 16.68
C SER A 57 -13.67 -11.65 17.85
N GLU A 58 -12.78 -12.17 18.71
CA GLU A 58 -13.14 -12.73 20.04
C GLU A 58 -14.03 -11.79 20.89
N SER A 59 -13.81 -10.48 20.76
CA SER A 59 -14.51 -9.44 21.53
C SER A 59 -16.01 -9.25 21.20
N ASN A 60 -16.54 -9.98 20.21
CA ASN A 60 -17.87 -9.76 19.63
C ASN A 60 -18.11 -8.30 19.17
N SER A 61 -17.04 -7.63 18.72
CA SER A 61 -17.14 -6.33 18.06
C SER A 61 -17.91 -6.42 16.75
N VAL A 62 -18.57 -5.33 16.39
CA VAL A 62 -19.25 -5.14 15.09
C VAL A 62 -18.88 -3.79 14.51
N TRP A 63 -18.83 -3.68 13.17
CA TRP A 63 -18.84 -2.38 12.51
C TRP A 63 -20.27 -1.90 12.36
N VAL A 64 -20.52 -0.62 12.64
CA VAL A 64 -21.83 0.02 12.59
C VAL A 64 -21.73 1.25 11.70
N SER A 65 -22.74 1.49 10.89
CA SER A 65 -23.00 2.82 10.32
C SER A 65 -24.44 3.20 10.50
N LEU A 66 -24.65 4.43 10.97
CA LEU A 66 -25.94 5.11 11.02
C LEU A 66 -25.91 6.21 9.96
N ASN A 67 -27.07 6.50 9.36
CA ASN A 67 -27.21 7.33 8.16
C ASN A 67 -26.46 6.78 6.93
N ALA A 68 -26.31 5.46 6.77
CA ALA A 68 -25.77 4.91 5.52
C ALA A 68 -26.72 5.22 4.33
N PRO A 69 -26.19 5.64 3.16
CA PRO A 69 -27.01 6.04 2.01
C PRO A 69 -27.49 4.86 1.15
N HIS A 70 -26.80 3.73 1.24
CA HIS A 70 -27.07 2.45 0.57
C HIS A 70 -27.20 1.35 1.65
N PRO A 71 -28.00 0.28 1.45
CA PRO A 71 -28.09 -0.85 2.38
C PRO A 71 -26.79 -1.67 2.51
N GLY A 72 -25.88 -1.60 1.54
CA GLY A 72 -24.58 -2.27 1.62
C GLY A 72 -23.58 -1.60 2.55
N PHE A 73 -22.63 -2.37 3.08
CA PHE A 73 -21.53 -1.82 3.87
C PHE A 73 -20.45 -1.26 2.93
N MET A 74 -20.02 -0.01 3.16
CA MET A 74 -18.96 0.58 2.35
C MET A 74 -17.65 -0.19 2.53
N PRO A 75 -16.74 -0.17 1.53
CA PRO A 75 -15.38 -0.65 1.72
C PRO A 75 -14.63 0.23 2.72
N PHE A 76 -13.73 -0.38 3.50
CA PHE A 76 -12.77 0.35 4.32
C PHE A 76 -11.92 1.29 3.45
N PRO A 77 -11.50 2.47 3.94
CA PRO A 77 -10.64 3.35 3.18
C PRO A 77 -9.24 2.75 3.06
N ARG A 78 -8.79 2.64 1.82
CA ARG A 78 -7.48 2.13 1.41
C ARG A 78 -6.67 3.24 0.76
N VAL A 79 -5.36 3.08 0.68
CA VAL A 79 -4.43 4.05 0.08
C VAL A 79 -4.82 4.40 -1.36
N ASN A 80 -5.15 3.38 -2.15
CA ASN A 80 -5.54 3.48 -3.56
C ASN A 80 -7.07 3.63 -3.73
N GLY A 81 -7.82 3.80 -2.64
CA GLY A 81 -9.28 3.61 -2.63
C GLY A 81 -9.71 2.15 -2.71
N PRO A 82 -11.02 1.88 -2.66
CA PRO A 82 -11.55 0.67 -3.28
C PRO A 82 -11.34 0.72 -4.79
N VAL A 83 -11.37 -0.45 -5.42
CA VAL A 83 -11.17 -0.61 -6.85
C VAL A 83 -12.39 -0.04 -7.61
N ASP A 84 -12.16 0.76 -8.65
CA ASP A 84 -13.21 1.15 -9.60
C ASP A 84 -13.83 -0.10 -10.25
N CYS A 85 -15.11 -0.07 -10.66
CA CYS A 85 -15.63 -1.21 -11.41
C CYS A 85 -14.95 -1.29 -12.79
N TYR A 86 -14.34 -2.43 -13.10
CA TYR A 86 -13.90 -2.87 -14.43
C TYR A 86 -15.06 -3.10 -15.44
N CYS A 87 -16.16 -2.39 -15.22
CA CYS A 87 -17.35 -2.36 -16.05
C CYS A 87 -16.99 -1.66 -17.39
N ILE A 88 -17.05 -2.40 -18.49
CA ILE A 88 -16.75 -1.88 -19.83
C ILE A 88 -17.49 -0.55 -20.08
N ASN A 89 -16.72 0.50 -20.41
CA ASN A 89 -17.21 1.83 -20.74
C ASN A 89 -17.23 1.98 -22.28
N HIS A 90 -18.29 2.56 -22.86
CA HIS A 90 -18.37 2.71 -24.32
C HIS A 90 -17.31 3.65 -24.93
N PHE A 91 -16.62 4.46 -24.12
CA PHE A 91 -15.48 5.30 -24.55
C PHE A 91 -14.11 4.62 -24.37
N ASP A 92 -14.09 3.44 -23.77
CA ASP A 92 -12.89 2.63 -23.60
C ASP A 92 -13.19 1.16 -23.94
N GLY A 93 -12.79 0.76 -25.16
CA GLY A 93 -12.93 -0.61 -25.65
C GLY A 93 -12.15 -1.67 -24.85
N LEU A 94 -11.34 -1.28 -23.87
CA LEU A 94 -10.61 -2.16 -22.95
C LEU A 94 -11.12 -2.07 -21.49
N GLY A 95 -11.93 -1.07 -21.14
CA GLY A 95 -12.56 -0.93 -19.82
C GLY A 95 -11.66 -0.48 -18.66
N HIS A 96 -10.46 0.04 -18.93
CA HIS A 96 -9.48 0.46 -17.93
C HIS A 96 -9.68 1.91 -17.42
N LEU A 97 -10.35 2.77 -18.18
CA LEU A 97 -10.53 4.21 -17.90
C LEU A 97 -11.69 4.54 -16.95
N GLY A 98 -12.33 3.55 -16.32
CA GLY A 98 -13.38 3.76 -15.31
C GLY A 98 -14.51 4.68 -15.78
N ARG A 99 -15.07 5.50 -14.87
CA ARG A 99 -16.11 6.51 -15.17
C ARG A 99 -15.56 7.92 -15.38
N TYR A 100 -14.37 8.23 -14.84
CA TYR A 100 -13.77 9.58 -14.86
C TYR A 100 -12.37 9.60 -15.49
N GLY A 101 -12.01 8.63 -16.33
CA GLY A 101 -10.64 8.41 -16.77
C GLY A 101 -9.78 7.79 -15.67
N THR A 102 -8.46 7.92 -15.77
CA THR A 102 -7.51 7.52 -14.71
C THR A 102 -7.59 8.35 -13.43
N VAL A 103 -8.46 9.36 -13.39
CA VAL A 103 -8.55 10.40 -12.36
C VAL A 103 -8.98 9.87 -10.97
N PRO A 104 -9.90 8.90 -10.81
CA PRO A 104 -10.24 8.33 -9.50
C PRO A 104 -9.05 7.70 -8.79
N ASN A 105 -8.15 7.04 -9.53
CA ASN A 105 -6.93 6.42 -8.99
C ASN A 105 -5.97 7.45 -8.38
N VAL A 106 -6.04 8.72 -8.79
CA VAL A 106 -5.21 9.81 -8.26
C VAL A 106 -5.78 10.38 -6.95
N GLN A 107 -7.11 10.45 -6.81
CA GLN A 107 -7.78 10.99 -5.62
C GLN A 107 -9.01 10.18 -5.19
N PRO A 108 -8.85 8.89 -4.82
CA PRO A 108 -9.96 8.01 -4.45
C PRO A 108 -10.74 8.52 -3.23
N SER A 109 -10.04 9.26 -2.36
CA SER A 109 -10.57 9.96 -1.19
C SER A 109 -11.55 11.10 -1.49
N LEU A 110 -12.03 11.27 -2.74
CA LEU A 110 -13.15 12.14 -3.07
C LEU A 110 -14.46 11.36 -3.30
N PHE A 111 -14.41 10.16 -3.87
CA PHE A 111 -15.60 9.35 -4.19
C PHE A 111 -16.07 8.43 -3.06
N TYR A 112 -15.17 8.04 -2.15
CA TYR A 112 -15.46 7.04 -1.12
C TYR A 112 -15.16 7.56 0.30
N PRO A 113 -15.91 7.15 1.34
CA PRO A 113 -15.67 7.57 2.72
C PRO A 113 -14.24 7.24 3.14
N ASP A 114 -13.56 8.26 3.67
CA ASP A 114 -12.16 8.24 4.12
C ASP A 114 -12.09 8.17 5.65
N TRP A 115 -10.91 7.98 6.24
CA TRP A 115 -10.72 8.00 7.68
C TRP A 115 -10.88 9.40 8.28
N LEU A 116 -11.42 9.47 9.50
CA LEU A 116 -11.68 10.71 10.23
C LEU A 116 -10.38 11.38 10.67
N GLY A 117 -9.96 12.39 9.90
CA GLY A 117 -8.93 13.37 10.32
C GLY A 117 -9.35 14.21 11.52
N GLN A 118 -8.46 15.04 12.03
CA GLN A 118 -8.77 16.00 13.08
C GLN A 118 -9.67 17.13 12.53
N PRO A 119 -10.50 17.78 13.38
CA PRO A 119 -11.27 18.95 12.97
C PRO A 119 -10.44 20.12 12.42
N THR A 120 -9.15 20.18 12.74
CA THR A 120 -8.18 21.15 12.20
C THR A 120 -7.78 20.89 10.76
N ASP A 121 -7.97 19.67 10.25
CA ASP A 121 -7.37 19.25 8.99
C ASP A 121 -8.20 19.74 7.81
N ASN A 122 -7.53 20.08 6.70
CA ASN A 122 -8.21 20.43 5.44
C ASN A 122 -9.10 19.25 4.98
N ASN A 123 -8.58 18.03 5.08
CA ASN A 123 -9.26 16.78 4.71
C ASN A 123 -10.55 16.52 5.50
N TYR A 124 -10.79 17.19 6.64
CA TYR A 124 -12.05 17.09 7.38
C TYR A 124 -13.26 17.62 6.58
N ALA A 125 -13.04 18.40 5.51
CA ALA A 125 -14.10 18.75 4.56
C ALA A 125 -14.61 17.54 3.75
N ARG A 126 -13.78 16.51 3.53
CA ARG A 126 -14.07 15.42 2.58
C ARG A 126 -15.29 14.59 2.95
N MET A 127 -15.66 14.52 4.23
CA MET A 127 -16.87 13.79 4.66
C MET A 127 -18.19 14.47 4.25
N PHE A 128 -18.14 15.76 3.92
CA PHE A 128 -19.27 16.56 3.44
C PHE A 128 -19.33 16.65 1.90
N ILE A 129 -18.42 15.99 1.17
CA ILE A 129 -18.51 15.89 -0.29
C ILE A 129 -19.82 15.15 -0.65
N PRO A 130 -20.60 15.63 -1.63
CA PRO A 130 -21.80 14.92 -2.09
C PRO A 130 -21.44 13.57 -2.74
N ASP A 131 -22.06 12.50 -2.26
CA ASP A 131 -21.96 11.17 -2.85
C ASP A 131 -22.93 11.05 -4.03
N LEU A 132 -22.40 11.39 -5.21
CA LEU A 132 -23.06 11.26 -6.52
C LEU A 132 -23.61 9.85 -6.79
N PHE A 133 -23.10 8.83 -6.09
CA PHE A 133 -23.48 7.43 -6.22
C PHE A 133 -24.23 6.89 -5.00
N SER A 134 -24.42 7.71 -3.96
CA SER A 134 -25.15 7.39 -2.73
C SER A 134 -24.72 6.06 -2.08
N GLY A 135 -23.42 5.77 -2.06
CA GLY A 135 -22.82 4.55 -1.51
C GLY A 135 -22.61 3.42 -2.52
N GLU A 136 -22.94 3.61 -3.80
CA GLU A 136 -22.87 2.55 -4.82
C GLU A 136 -21.64 2.59 -5.73
N GLY A 137 -20.77 3.59 -5.56
CA GLY A 137 -19.54 3.79 -6.35
C GLY A 137 -19.76 4.23 -7.81
N PRO A 138 -18.69 4.73 -8.48
CA PRO A 138 -18.74 5.37 -9.78
C PRO A 138 -18.82 4.36 -10.95
N CYS A 139 -19.53 3.24 -10.81
CA CYS A 139 -19.64 2.18 -11.81
C CYS A 139 -20.04 2.71 -13.21
N PRO A 140 -19.24 2.50 -14.29
CA PRO A 140 -19.57 2.92 -15.66
C PRO A 140 -20.92 2.46 -16.22
N GLN A 141 -21.46 1.30 -15.80
CA GLN A 141 -22.70 0.72 -16.36
C GLN A 141 -23.99 1.38 -15.87
N LYS A 142 -23.95 2.29 -14.88
CA LYS A 142 -25.14 2.94 -14.33
C LYS A 142 -25.47 4.24 -15.09
N ASP A 143 -26.59 4.31 -15.80
CA ASP A 143 -27.09 5.60 -16.35
C ASP A 143 -27.50 6.51 -15.18
N ILE A 144 -26.60 7.43 -14.81
CA ILE A 144 -26.84 8.47 -13.80
C ILE A 144 -26.46 9.79 -14.46
N ARG A 145 -27.48 10.55 -14.84
CA ARG A 145 -27.33 11.75 -15.66
C ARG A 145 -26.98 12.97 -14.82
N GLY A 146 -26.19 13.85 -15.42
CA GLY A 146 -25.83 15.15 -14.86
C GLY A 146 -24.36 15.47 -15.06
N LEU A 147 -24.06 16.76 -15.09
CA LEU A 147 -22.76 17.33 -15.49
C LEU A 147 -21.53 16.77 -14.75
N LEU A 148 -21.72 16.32 -13.49
CA LEU A 148 -20.68 15.72 -12.66
C LEU A 148 -20.79 14.19 -12.51
N HIS A 149 -21.89 13.59 -12.98
CA HIS A 149 -22.15 12.15 -12.80
C HIS A 149 -21.56 11.32 -13.93
N GLN A 150 -21.73 11.74 -15.19
CA GLN A 150 -21.42 10.92 -16.36
C GLN A 150 -21.06 11.80 -17.56
N PHE A 151 -19.98 11.48 -18.26
CA PHE A 151 -19.62 12.11 -19.52
C PHE A 151 -20.49 11.56 -20.65
N ASP A 152 -21.09 12.45 -21.43
CA ASP A 152 -21.93 12.11 -22.58
C ASP A 152 -21.28 12.63 -23.88
N PRO A 153 -21.07 11.80 -24.92
CA PRO A 153 -20.43 12.22 -26.16
C PRO A 153 -21.28 13.21 -26.96
N ASN A 154 -22.59 13.30 -26.72
CA ASN A 154 -23.46 14.32 -27.32
C ASN A 154 -23.12 15.74 -26.80
N TRP A 155 -22.30 15.86 -25.75
CA TRP A 155 -21.75 17.13 -25.30
C TRP A 155 -20.61 17.67 -26.17
N ILE A 156 -20.09 16.87 -27.11
CA ILE A 156 -18.90 17.20 -27.90
C ILE A 156 -19.30 17.64 -29.32
N GLU A 157 -18.74 18.77 -29.77
CA GLU A 157 -18.67 19.14 -31.19
C GLU A 157 -17.20 19.17 -31.67
N TYR A 158 -17.00 19.01 -32.98
CA TYR A 158 -15.69 19.24 -33.60
C TYR A 158 -15.67 20.61 -34.27
N ARG A 159 -14.70 21.46 -33.90
CA ARG A 159 -14.43 22.74 -34.56
C ARG A 159 -12.94 22.85 -34.87
N ASP A 160 -12.62 23.27 -36.08
CA ASP A 160 -11.23 23.40 -36.58
C ASP A 160 -10.38 22.12 -36.42
N GLY A 161 -11.04 20.95 -36.44
CA GLY A 161 -10.45 19.63 -36.25
C GLY A 161 -10.29 19.17 -34.79
N ALA A 162 -10.50 20.05 -33.81
CA ALA A 162 -10.38 19.74 -32.39
C ALA A 162 -11.76 19.41 -31.75
N PRO A 163 -11.86 18.37 -30.90
CA PRO A 163 -13.03 18.13 -30.08
C PRO A 163 -13.14 19.17 -28.95
N ARG A 164 -14.34 19.73 -28.79
CA ARG A 164 -14.67 20.72 -27.75
C ARG A 164 -16.07 20.48 -27.19
N PHE A 165 -16.34 20.95 -25.97
CA PHE A 165 -17.70 20.97 -25.45
C PHE A 165 -18.56 21.97 -26.20
N THR A 166 -19.83 21.64 -26.46
CA THR A 166 -20.80 22.55 -27.09
C THR A 166 -21.02 23.81 -26.25
N ASP A 167 -21.39 24.91 -26.91
CA ASP A 167 -21.63 26.21 -26.24
C ASP A 167 -22.83 26.16 -25.25
N GLU A 168 -23.65 25.11 -25.31
CA GLU A 168 -24.70 24.79 -24.33
C GLU A 168 -24.14 24.11 -23.07
N ILE A 169 -23.34 23.06 -23.22
CA ILE A 169 -22.76 22.35 -22.07
C ILE A 169 -21.71 23.20 -21.34
N GLN A 170 -20.94 24.04 -22.05
CA GLN A 170 -20.09 25.05 -21.41
C GLN A 170 -20.88 26.10 -20.62
N ARG A 171 -22.14 26.35 -20.99
CA ARG A 171 -23.04 27.22 -20.23
C ARG A 171 -23.57 26.51 -19.00
N ALA A 172 -24.00 25.26 -19.13
CA ALA A 172 -24.47 24.41 -18.03
C ALA A 172 -23.37 24.20 -16.95
N PHE A 173 -22.14 23.85 -17.35
CA PHE A 173 -20.99 23.78 -16.43
C PHE A 173 -20.74 25.09 -15.67
N ARG A 174 -21.01 26.25 -16.28
CA ARG A 174 -20.90 27.54 -15.60
C ARG A 174 -22.08 27.77 -14.66
N GLN A 175 -23.31 27.74 -15.17
CA GLN A 175 -24.51 28.16 -14.43
C GLN A 175 -24.90 27.18 -13.32
N ASP A 176 -24.84 25.88 -13.59
CA ASP A 176 -25.40 24.86 -12.69
C ASP A 176 -24.39 24.38 -11.64
N VAL A 177 -23.10 24.53 -11.92
CA VAL A 177 -21.99 24.15 -11.02
C VAL A 177 -21.25 25.39 -10.50
N VAL A 178 -20.48 26.08 -11.33
CA VAL A 178 -19.54 27.12 -10.85
C VAL A 178 -20.24 28.34 -10.26
N ASP A 179 -21.32 28.80 -10.88
CA ASP A 179 -22.11 29.94 -10.40
C ASP A 179 -22.92 29.54 -9.15
N THR A 180 -23.30 28.26 -8.98
CA THR A 180 -23.89 27.72 -7.74
C THR A 180 -22.86 27.70 -6.60
N ASP A 181 -21.63 27.26 -6.86
CA ASP A 181 -20.53 27.28 -5.89
C ASP A 181 -20.15 28.70 -5.46
N ASP A 182 -20.15 29.64 -6.39
CA ASP A 182 -19.84 31.05 -6.15
C ASP A 182 -20.98 31.72 -5.35
N GLN A 183 -22.25 31.44 -5.68
CA GLN A 183 -23.39 31.91 -4.88
C GLN A 183 -23.40 31.34 -3.45
N LEU A 184 -23.11 30.05 -3.25
CA LEU A 184 -23.03 29.46 -1.91
C LEU A 184 -21.83 30.02 -1.12
N ARG A 185 -20.67 30.20 -1.76
CA ARG A 185 -19.51 30.90 -1.16
C ARG A 185 -19.92 32.29 -0.64
N ASP A 186 -20.64 33.05 -1.45
CA ASP A 186 -21.00 34.44 -1.14
C ASP A 186 -22.12 34.52 -0.09
N ALA A 187 -23.09 33.60 -0.11
CA ALA A 187 -24.11 33.44 0.94
C ALA A 187 -23.50 33.05 2.31
N LEU A 188 -22.35 32.37 2.31
CA LEU A 188 -21.54 32.05 3.49
C LEU A 188 -20.59 33.18 3.91
N GLY A 189 -20.53 34.29 3.16
CA GLY A 189 -19.63 35.42 3.42
C GLY A 189 -18.14 35.09 3.25
N LEU A 190 -17.80 34.06 2.46
CA LEU A 190 -16.43 33.57 2.30
C LEU A 190 -15.73 34.30 1.16
N ALA A 191 -14.54 34.87 1.41
CA ALA A 191 -13.75 35.51 0.36
C ALA A 191 -13.29 34.48 -0.69
N GLU A 192 -13.22 34.87 -1.97
CA GLU A 192 -12.68 34.01 -3.04
C GLU A 192 -11.24 33.53 -2.74
N SER A 193 -10.44 34.38 -2.10
CA SER A 193 -9.09 34.07 -1.62
C SER A 193 -9.02 33.03 -0.49
N ALA A 194 -10.14 32.55 0.05
CA ALA A 194 -10.16 31.41 0.97
C ALA A 194 -10.00 30.05 0.25
N TYR A 195 -10.34 29.97 -1.06
CA TYR A 195 -10.32 28.72 -1.83
C TYR A 195 -9.75 28.85 -3.27
N PRO A 196 -8.68 29.64 -3.52
CA PRO A 196 -8.21 29.93 -4.89
C PRO A 196 -7.71 28.67 -5.63
N SER A 197 -7.21 27.66 -4.91
CA SER A 197 -6.77 26.37 -5.45
C SER A 197 -7.91 25.35 -5.67
N LEU A 198 -9.16 25.73 -5.37
CA LEU A 198 -10.35 24.90 -5.52
C LEU A 198 -11.33 25.41 -6.58
N ARG A 199 -11.13 26.61 -7.16
CA ARG A 199 -12.02 27.09 -8.24
C ARG A 199 -11.82 26.19 -9.47
N PRO A 200 -12.84 25.44 -9.92
CA PRO A 200 -12.66 24.45 -10.98
C PRO A 200 -12.49 25.14 -12.34
N HIS A 201 -11.53 24.67 -13.15
CA HIS A 201 -11.34 25.15 -14.51
C HIS A 201 -12.36 24.44 -15.43
N ILE A 202 -13.29 25.20 -16.02
CA ILE A 202 -14.25 24.65 -16.98
C ILE A 202 -13.50 24.24 -18.27
N PRO A 203 -13.47 22.95 -18.63
CA PRO A 203 -12.84 22.50 -19.87
C PRO A 203 -13.59 23.03 -21.09
N ASN A 204 -12.86 23.32 -22.17
CA ASN A 204 -13.42 23.91 -23.39
C ASN A 204 -13.08 23.05 -24.62
N VAL A 205 -11.81 22.99 -24.99
CA VAL A 205 -11.29 22.31 -26.19
C VAL A 205 -10.00 21.57 -25.85
N ALA A 206 -9.79 20.39 -26.44
CA ALA A 206 -8.58 19.60 -26.26
C ALA A 206 -8.10 18.99 -27.58
N ALA A 207 -6.90 18.39 -27.59
CA ALA A 207 -6.34 17.76 -28.79
C ALA A 207 -7.03 16.43 -29.18
N THR A 208 -7.67 15.75 -28.22
CA THR A 208 -8.38 14.48 -28.42
C THR A 208 -9.59 14.40 -27.47
N ILE A 209 -10.53 13.47 -27.74
CA ILE A 209 -11.64 13.19 -26.80
C ILE A 209 -11.11 12.66 -25.47
N ALA A 210 -10.06 11.82 -25.48
CA ALA A 210 -9.47 11.28 -24.25
C ALA A 210 -8.87 12.38 -23.36
N ASN A 211 -8.25 13.40 -23.96
CA ASN A 211 -7.79 14.59 -23.23
C ASN A 211 -8.99 15.36 -22.65
N LEU A 212 -10.01 15.67 -23.47
CA LEU A 212 -11.21 16.42 -23.04
C LEU A 212 -11.96 15.71 -21.90
N TYR A 213 -11.97 14.37 -21.92
CA TYR A 213 -12.53 13.51 -20.88
C TYR A 213 -11.72 13.54 -19.59
N SER A 214 -10.39 13.55 -19.67
CA SER A 214 -9.49 13.71 -18.51
C SER A 214 -9.57 15.12 -17.90
N ASP A 215 -9.68 16.15 -18.73
CA ASP A 215 -9.91 17.53 -18.31
C ASP A 215 -11.28 17.67 -17.60
N TRP A 216 -12.33 17.00 -18.10
CA TRP A 216 -13.62 16.91 -17.42
C TRP A 216 -13.55 16.16 -16.09
N GLY A 217 -12.88 15.00 -16.01
CA GLY A 217 -12.68 14.29 -14.74
C GLY A 217 -11.98 15.18 -13.69
N SER A 218 -11.00 15.97 -14.12
CA SER A 218 -10.29 16.94 -13.29
C SER A 218 -11.19 18.08 -12.80
N PHE A 219 -12.08 18.59 -13.67
CA PHE A 219 -13.12 19.55 -13.33
C PHE A 219 -14.13 19.00 -12.30
N VAL A 220 -14.54 17.73 -12.46
CA VAL A 220 -15.44 17.06 -11.49
C VAL A 220 -14.78 16.94 -10.12
N LEU A 221 -13.53 16.48 -10.05
CA LEU A 221 -12.82 16.41 -8.76
C LEU A 221 -12.74 17.75 -8.05
N LYS A 222 -12.36 18.81 -8.78
CA LYS A 222 -12.22 20.16 -8.19
C LYS A 222 -13.55 20.73 -7.73
N SER A 223 -14.62 20.47 -8.48
CA SER A 223 -15.99 20.81 -8.05
C SER A 223 -16.35 20.07 -6.77
N LEU A 224 -16.24 18.73 -6.73
CA LEU A 224 -16.57 17.92 -5.54
C LEU A 224 -15.74 18.30 -4.30
N GLU A 225 -14.44 18.53 -4.45
CA GLU A 225 -13.56 19.01 -3.36
C GLU A 225 -14.05 20.37 -2.82
N ARG A 226 -14.37 21.31 -3.71
CA ARG A 226 -14.92 22.63 -3.35
C ARG A 226 -16.28 22.51 -2.64
N CYS A 227 -17.19 21.69 -3.15
CA CYS A 227 -18.51 21.46 -2.57
C CYS A 227 -18.39 20.88 -1.15
N GLY A 228 -17.47 19.94 -0.91
CA GLY A 228 -17.17 19.44 0.44
C GLY A 228 -16.71 20.54 1.41
N HIS A 229 -15.89 21.49 0.97
CA HIS A 229 -15.49 22.64 1.79
C HIS A 229 -16.66 23.60 2.10
N LEU A 230 -17.51 23.88 1.10
CA LEU A 230 -18.68 24.75 1.28
C LEU A 230 -19.75 24.09 2.16
N LEU A 231 -20.06 22.81 1.96
CA LEU A 231 -21.01 22.04 2.77
C LEU A 231 -20.52 21.78 4.20
N ARG A 232 -19.20 21.59 4.40
CA ARG A 232 -18.61 21.59 5.75
C ARG A 232 -18.94 22.88 6.50
N ARG A 233 -18.91 24.04 5.84
CA ARG A 233 -19.26 25.31 6.47
C ARG A 233 -20.76 25.47 6.64
N ALA A 234 -21.54 25.30 5.57
CA ALA A 234 -23.00 25.47 5.58
C ALA A 234 -23.70 24.51 6.56
N ILE A 235 -23.44 23.21 6.45
CA ILE A 235 -24.13 22.18 7.25
C ILE A 235 -23.36 21.91 8.53
N GLY A 236 -22.06 21.60 8.44
CA GLY A 236 -21.21 21.31 9.60
C GLY A 236 -20.95 22.50 10.52
N GLY A 237 -21.11 23.74 10.04
CA GLY A 237 -21.11 24.96 10.85
C GLY A 237 -22.48 25.42 11.32
N GLY A 238 -23.57 24.75 10.91
CA GLY A 238 -24.96 25.07 11.32
C GLY A 238 -25.61 26.26 10.61
N GLU A 239 -24.95 26.86 9.60
CA GLU A 239 -25.44 28.05 8.89
C GLU A 239 -26.57 27.74 7.90
N TRP A 240 -26.77 26.47 7.53
CA TRP A 240 -27.75 26.01 6.54
C TRP A 240 -29.16 26.58 6.74
N VAL A 241 -29.66 26.62 7.98
CA VAL A 241 -31.01 27.13 8.26
C VAL A 241 -31.12 28.61 7.88
N ALA A 242 -30.08 29.41 8.15
CA ALA A 242 -30.04 30.81 7.74
C ALA A 242 -29.98 30.95 6.21
N ILE A 243 -29.17 30.14 5.53
CA ILE A 243 -29.06 30.14 4.06
C ILE A 243 -30.42 29.82 3.43
N SER A 244 -31.09 28.76 3.89
CA SER A 244 -32.38 28.30 3.37
C SER A 244 -33.51 29.33 3.51
N HIS A 245 -33.41 30.25 4.48
CA HIS A 245 -34.37 31.31 4.72
C HIS A 245 -33.98 32.64 4.04
N GLN A 246 -32.70 32.98 3.99
CA GLN A 246 -32.21 34.26 3.43
C GLN A 246 -32.08 34.22 1.91
N PHE A 247 -31.72 33.06 1.35
CA PHE A 247 -31.47 32.86 -0.07
C PHE A 247 -32.35 31.72 -0.63
N PRO A 248 -33.70 31.84 -0.62
CA PRO A 248 -34.60 30.75 -0.99
C PRO A 248 -34.44 30.29 -2.45
N GLY A 249 -34.03 31.18 -3.37
CA GLY A 249 -33.71 30.80 -4.75
C GLY A 249 -32.49 29.87 -4.84
N LEU A 250 -31.38 30.27 -4.21
CA LEU A 250 -30.17 29.45 -4.07
C LEU A 250 -30.48 28.12 -3.36
N HIS A 251 -31.34 28.14 -2.35
CA HIS A 251 -31.76 26.91 -1.66
C HIS A 251 -32.44 25.90 -2.60
N GLU A 252 -33.28 26.34 -3.53
CA GLU A 252 -33.86 25.42 -4.53
C GLU A 252 -32.81 25.00 -5.56
N SER A 253 -31.94 25.90 -6.04
CA SER A 253 -30.81 25.51 -6.90
C SER A 253 -29.86 24.48 -6.24
N LEU A 254 -29.68 24.52 -4.92
CA LEU A 254 -28.92 23.51 -4.15
C LEU A 254 -29.70 22.19 -3.98
N ARG A 255 -31.04 22.21 -4.06
CA ARG A 255 -31.92 21.03 -4.02
C ARG A 255 -32.05 20.33 -5.38
N GLU A 256 -31.99 21.10 -6.47
CA GLU A 256 -32.05 20.62 -7.86
C GLU A 256 -30.67 20.18 -8.38
N SER A 257 -29.59 20.75 -7.86
CA SER A 257 -28.22 20.40 -8.22
C SER A 257 -27.63 19.27 -7.35
N HIS A 258 -26.35 18.97 -7.59
CA HIS A 258 -25.60 17.89 -6.95
C HIS A 258 -25.31 18.09 -5.45
N TYR A 259 -25.68 19.23 -4.85
CA TYR A 259 -25.29 19.61 -3.49
C TYR A 259 -25.99 18.83 -2.37
N LEU A 260 -27.25 18.43 -2.54
CA LEU A 260 -28.04 17.76 -1.49
C LEU A 260 -28.21 16.24 -1.68
N PHE A 261 -27.33 15.66 -2.50
CA PHE A 261 -27.06 14.23 -2.46
C PHE A 261 -26.57 13.82 -1.06
N PRO A 262 -26.70 12.54 -0.66
CA PRO A 262 -26.15 12.07 0.61
C PRO A 262 -24.67 12.44 0.71
N PRO A 263 -24.18 12.97 1.84
CA PRO A 263 -22.76 13.24 1.98
C PRO A 263 -22.00 11.92 2.09
N ARG A 264 -20.84 11.85 1.46
CA ARG A 264 -19.97 10.66 1.32
C ARG A 264 -19.58 10.00 2.64
N GLY A 265 -19.56 10.74 3.75
CA GLY A 265 -19.34 10.17 5.08
C GLY A 265 -17.87 9.89 5.42
N VAL A 266 -17.67 9.19 6.54
CA VAL A 266 -16.34 9.02 7.16
C VAL A 266 -16.22 7.74 8.00
N TRP A 267 -15.01 7.19 8.10
CA TRP A 267 -14.66 6.04 8.94
C TRP A 267 -13.93 6.43 10.22
N VAL A 268 -14.15 5.72 11.31
CA VAL A 268 -13.56 6.03 12.62
C VAL A 268 -12.89 4.83 13.27
N ARG A 269 -11.57 4.93 13.52
CA ARG A 269 -10.78 3.92 14.25
C ARG A 269 -11.23 3.79 15.71
N GLU A 270 -11.28 4.93 16.39
CA GLU A 270 -11.31 5.03 17.85
C GLU A 270 -12.65 5.60 18.32
N THR A 271 -13.70 4.78 18.24
CA THR A 271 -15.07 5.16 18.60
C THR A 271 -15.14 5.84 19.96
N ASN A 272 -14.46 5.29 20.98
CA ASN A 272 -14.42 5.85 22.34
C ASN A 272 -13.80 7.26 22.39
N ALA A 273 -12.70 7.50 21.68
CA ALA A 273 -12.04 8.82 21.63
C ALA A 273 -12.84 9.86 20.83
N ARG A 274 -13.77 9.41 19.97
CA ARG A 274 -14.47 10.26 18.99
C ARG A 274 -15.99 10.33 19.16
N VAL A 275 -16.56 9.77 20.24
CA VAL A 275 -18.02 9.68 20.50
C VAL A 275 -18.77 10.98 20.20
N LEU A 276 -18.25 12.13 20.65
CA LEU A 276 -18.92 13.43 20.44
C LEU A 276 -18.95 13.84 18.96
N ILE A 277 -17.86 13.61 18.22
CA ILE A 277 -17.78 13.92 16.79
C ILE A 277 -18.69 12.97 16.00
N ILE A 278 -18.69 11.66 16.32
CA ILE A 278 -19.57 10.68 15.69
C ILE A 278 -21.05 11.10 15.85
N LYS A 279 -21.45 11.48 17.07
CA LYS A 279 -22.83 11.92 17.35
C LYS A 279 -23.19 13.20 16.62
N GLU A 280 -22.27 14.15 16.50
CA GLU A 280 -22.51 15.41 15.79
C GLU A 280 -22.66 15.21 14.28
N LEU A 281 -21.81 14.37 13.67
CA LEU A 281 -21.89 14.02 12.26
C LEU A 281 -23.21 13.29 11.93
N ILE A 282 -23.60 12.32 12.76
CA ILE A 282 -24.89 11.63 12.63
C ILE A 282 -26.07 12.61 12.81
N ARG A 283 -25.96 13.59 13.72
CA ARG A 283 -26.98 14.63 13.91
C ARG A 283 -27.20 15.49 12.67
N VAL A 284 -26.15 15.78 11.90
CA VAL A 284 -26.23 16.54 10.64
C VAL A 284 -26.37 15.66 9.38
N GLY A 285 -26.73 14.38 9.55
CA GLY A 285 -27.06 13.48 8.44
C GLY A 285 -25.86 12.88 7.69
N VAL A 286 -24.65 13.03 8.21
CA VAL A 286 -23.43 12.43 7.65
C VAL A 286 -23.34 10.95 8.05
N PRO A 287 -23.08 10.01 7.10
CA PRO A 287 -22.79 8.62 7.40
C PRO A 287 -21.48 8.49 8.18
N VAL A 288 -21.49 7.71 9.27
CA VAL A 288 -20.27 7.45 10.06
C VAL A 288 -20.12 5.97 10.31
N TYR A 289 -19.03 5.39 9.79
CA TYR A 289 -18.69 3.97 9.90
C TYR A 289 -17.71 3.78 11.07
N TYR A 290 -18.16 3.17 12.17
CA TYR A 290 -17.39 3.06 13.42
C TYR A 290 -17.47 1.65 14.02
N ARG A 291 -16.42 1.25 14.75
CA ARG A 291 -16.42 -0.03 15.49
C ARG A 291 -17.20 0.11 16.78
N TRP A 292 -18.17 -0.76 17.02
CA TRP A 292 -18.88 -0.89 18.29
C TRP A 292 -18.39 -2.12 19.05
N GLU A 293 -18.22 -1.96 20.36
CA GLU A 293 -17.83 -3.03 21.29
C GLU A 293 -18.87 -3.16 22.40
N PRO A 294 -19.15 -4.38 22.92
CA PRO A 294 -20.05 -4.56 24.07
C PRO A 294 -19.66 -3.73 25.31
N SER A 295 -18.36 -3.44 25.46
CA SER A 295 -17.79 -2.61 26.53
C SER A 295 -18.39 -1.19 26.57
N PHE A 296 -18.78 -0.63 25.42
CA PHE A 296 -19.30 0.74 25.31
C PHE A 296 -20.71 0.91 25.89
N LEU A 297 -21.45 -0.18 26.17
CA LEU A 297 -22.70 -0.13 26.94
C LEU A 297 -22.49 0.41 28.37
N ASN A 298 -21.26 0.29 28.90
CA ASN A 298 -20.88 0.84 30.20
C ASN A 298 -20.54 2.34 30.16
N LEU A 299 -20.39 2.95 28.96
CA LEU A 299 -20.01 4.35 28.77
C LEU A 299 -21.26 5.20 28.43
N PRO A 300 -21.80 6.01 29.35
CA PRO A 300 -23.09 6.69 29.15
C PRO A 300 -23.15 7.58 27.91
N ALA A 301 -22.04 8.24 27.56
CA ALA A 301 -21.94 9.08 26.37
C ALA A 301 -22.09 8.31 25.04
N ALA A 302 -21.60 7.06 25.01
CA ALA A 302 -21.56 6.19 23.84
C ALA A 302 -22.85 5.38 23.62
N ARG A 303 -23.72 5.22 24.64
CA ARG A 303 -24.95 4.40 24.56
C ARG A 303 -25.87 4.74 23.39
N SER A 304 -25.92 6.00 22.96
CA SER A 304 -26.71 6.43 21.80
C SER A 304 -26.10 6.07 20.44
N LEU A 305 -24.94 5.41 20.42
CA LEU A 305 -24.26 4.86 19.25
C LEU A 305 -24.32 3.32 19.24
N ALA A 306 -25.04 2.70 20.17
CA ALA A 306 -25.27 1.25 20.14
C ALA A 306 -26.02 0.86 18.85
N PRO A 307 -25.63 -0.21 18.16
CA PRO A 307 -26.37 -0.70 17.00
C PRO A 307 -27.82 -1.07 17.36
N PRO A 308 -28.79 -0.92 16.43
CA PRO A 308 -30.18 -1.26 16.68
C PRO A 308 -30.35 -2.71 17.16
N SER A 309 -31.20 -2.91 18.17
CA SER A 309 -31.39 -4.22 18.81
C SER A 309 -31.95 -5.31 17.89
N GLY A 310 -32.59 -4.93 16.78
CA GLY A 310 -33.05 -5.86 15.74
C GLY A 310 -31.94 -6.33 14.80
N LEU A 311 -30.81 -5.61 14.73
CA LEU A 311 -29.63 -5.99 13.93
C LEU A 311 -28.60 -6.72 14.79
N TRP A 312 -28.38 -6.24 16.00
CA TRP A 312 -27.39 -6.80 16.91
C TRP A 312 -27.92 -6.86 18.35
N MET A 313 -27.80 -8.05 18.95
CA MET A 313 -27.95 -8.23 20.39
C MET A 313 -26.57 -8.42 21.00
N PRO A 314 -26.25 -7.78 22.15
CA PRO A 314 -25.02 -8.06 22.85
C PRO A 314 -24.98 -9.54 23.26
N PRO A 315 -23.79 -10.19 23.26
CA PRO A 315 -23.65 -11.55 23.77
C PRO A 315 -24.21 -11.62 25.19
N THR A 316 -25.17 -12.52 25.42
CA THR A 316 -25.74 -12.73 26.74
C THR A 316 -24.61 -13.15 27.67
N TYR A 317 -24.21 -12.27 28.60
CA TYR A 317 -23.14 -12.57 29.54
C TYR A 317 -23.62 -13.63 30.52
N VAL A 318 -23.51 -14.89 30.13
CA VAL A 318 -23.63 -16.04 31.02
C VAL A 318 -22.50 -15.89 32.03
N PRO A 319 -22.78 -15.59 33.32
CA PRO A 319 -21.72 -15.51 34.29
C PRO A 319 -21.10 -16.90 34.36
N ARG A 320 -19.82 -17.03 34.00
CA ARG A 320 -19.07 -18.27 34.30
C ARG A 320 -19.18 -18.45 35.81
N ALA A 321 -19.98 -19.42 36.25
CA ALA A 321 -20.09 -19.79 37.64
C ALA A 321 -18.67 -20.09 38.13
N ILE A 322 -18.14 -19.22 38.99
CA ILE A 322 -16.80 -19.36 39.54
C ILE A 322 -16.86 -20.61 40.42
N SER A 323 -16.35 -21.72 39.91
CA SER A 323 -16.27 -22.99 40.63
C SER A 323 -15.66 -22.73 42.00
N ASN A 324 -16.42 -22.98 43.07
CA ASN A 324 -16.10 -22.54 44.43
C ASN A 324 -14.68 -22.97 44.86
N VAL A 325 -13.72 -22.05 44.76
CA VAL A 325 -12.40 -22.23 45.36
C VAL A 325 -12.55 -22.00 46.85
N SER A 326 -12.59 -23.11 47.60
CA SER A 326 -12.82 -23.12 49.05
C SER A 326 -11.87 -22.18 49.79
N SER A 327 -12.44 -21.22 50.52
CA SER A 327 -11.68 -20.25 51.30
C SER A 327 -10.95 -20.92 52.47
N PRO A 328 -9.62 -20.75 52.62
CA PRO A 328 -8.94 -21.06 53.87
C PRO A 328 -9.19 -19.93 54.87
N THR A 329 -9.91 -20.21 55.95
CA THR A 329 -9.93 -19.34 57.14
C THR A 329 -8.59 -19.43 57.87
N SER A 330 -8.04 -18.28 58.29
CA SER A 330 -7.42 -18.09 59.61
C SER A 330 -6.94 -16.66 59.83
N SER A 331 -6.85 -16.26 61.09
CA SER A 331 -6.56 -14.90 61.52
C SER A 331 -5.20 -14.78 62.23
N VAL A 332 -4.49 -13.69 61.90
CA VAL A 332 -3.69 -12.87 62.83
C VAL A 332 -2.60 -13.57 63.68
N ARG A 333 -1.32 -13.34 63.32
CA ARG A 333 -0.36 -12.56 64.14
C ARG A 333 0.97 -12.31 63.42
N SER A 334 1.57 -11.14 63.70
CA SER A 334 2.99 -10.87 63.43
C SER A 334 3.85 -11.42 64.58
N PHE A 335 5.05 -11.93 64.28
CA PHE A 335 6.32 -11.52 64.90
C PHE A 335 7.50 -12.10 64.10
N ALA A 336 8.74 -11.74 64.47
CA ALA A 336 9.91 -11.85 63.59
C ALA A 336 10.84 -13.05 63.90
N ALA A 337 11.70 -13.35 62.91
CA ALA A 337 13.02 -14.00 63.02
C ALA A 337 13.15 -15.31 63.83
N GLY A 338 13.35 -16.42 63.12
CA GLY A 338 13.82 -17.69 63.68
C GLY A 338 14.42 -18.57 62.57
N SER A 339 15.52 -19.26 62.85
CA SER A 339 16.34 -19.94 61.84
C SER A 339 16.24 -21.48 61.89
N SER A 340 16.45 -22.08 60.72
CA SER A 340 17.23 -23.33 60.52
C SER A 340 16.62 -24.73 60.72
N PHE A 341 16.89 -25.54 59.68
CA PHE A 341 17.36 -26.94 59.68
C PHE A 341 16.43 -28.15 59.89
N VAL A 342 16.64 -29.14 59.00
CA VAL A 342 16.54 -30.61 59.17
C VAL A 342 15.13 -31.22 59.30
N SER A 343 14.77 -32.39 58.76
CA SER A 343 15.17 -33.27 57.61
C SER A 343 14.21 -34.49 57.60
N ILE A 344 14.31 -35.42 56.62
CA ILE A 344 14.00 -36.89 56.77
C ILE A 344 12.48 -37.25 56.94
N THR A 345 11.87 -38.29 56.35
CA THR A 345 12.24 -39.31 55.34
C THR A 345 10.99 -39.86 54.61
N ALA A 346 11.23 -40.63 53.55
CA ALA A 346 10.28 -41.41 52.75
C ALA A 346 9.33 -42.37 53.51
N SER A 347 8.25 -42.80 52.84
CA SER A 347 7.88 -44.22 52.64
C SER A 347 6.77 -44.44 51.58
N THR A 348 6.99 -45.41 50.70
CA THR A 348 5.99 -46.12 49.84
C THR A 348 5.57 -47.45 50.53
N PRO A 349 4.69 -48.33 49.97
CA PRO A 349 3.74 -48.24 48.83
C PRO A 349 2.27 -48.49 49.29
N SER A 350 1.24 -48.79 48.48
CA SER A 350 0.93 -50.15 47.97
C SER A 350 -0.38 -50.26 47.13
N THR A 351 -0.31 -51.02 46.03
CA THR A 351 -1.37 -51.86 45.38
C THR A 351 -2.66 -51.24 44.74
N PRO A 352 -3.28 -51.90 43.74
CA PRO A 352 -4.33 -51.32 42.87
C PRO A 352 -5.74 -51.95 42.96
N GLN A 353 -6.75 -51.34 42.33
CA GLN A 353 -8.04 -51.98 42.03
C GLN A 353 -8.51 -51.80 40.57
N ARG A 354 -8.32 -52.89 39.82
CA ARG A 354 -9.22 -53.54 38.83
C ARG A 354 -10.39 -52.74 38.21
N ALA A 355 -10.44 -52.72 36.87
CA ALA A 355 -11.54 -52.16 36.07
C ALA A 355 -12.73 -53.12 35.83
N SER A 356 -13.86 -52.55 35.38
CA SER A 356 -15.01 -53.21 34.72
C SER A 356 -15.69 -52.24 33.72
N PRO A 357 -16.51 -52.69 32.74
CA PRO A 357 -16.64 -52.00 31.44
C PRO A 357 -18.09 -51.63 31.00
N ALA A 358 -18.24 -51.30 29.70
CA ALA A 358 -19.44 -50.96 28.91
C ALA A 358 -19.86 -49.46 28.94
N THR A 359 -20.50 -48.87 27.92
CA THR A 359 -21.12 -49.42 26.69
C THR A 359 -20.98 -48.41 25.52
N PRO A 360 -20.78 -48.83 24.25
CA PRO A 360 -20.84 -47.92 23.09
C PRO A 360 -22.27 -47.54 22.70
N LEU A 361 -22.48 -46.32 22.18
CA LEU A 361 -23.74 -45.84 21.61
C LEU A 361 -23.65 -45.74 20.08
N ALA A 362 -24.74 -46.10 19.39
CA ALA A 362 -24.84 -46.15 17.93
C ALA A 362 -25.50 -44.88 17.34
N PRO A 363 -25.25 -44.54 16.06
CA PRO A 363 -25.86 -43.39 15.40
C PRO A 363 -27.34 -43.64 14.98
N PRO A 364 -28.15 -42.57 14.81
CA PRO A 364 -29.52 -42.68 14.31
C PRO A 364 -29.60 -42.90 12.79
N PRO A 365 -30.69 -43.50 12.28
CA PRO A 365 -30.88 -43.83 10.86
C PRO A 365 -31.48 -42.66 10.02
N PRO A 366 -31.37 -42.71 8.67
CA PRO A 366 -32.01 -41.77 7.77
C PRO A 366 -33.51 -42.04 7.57
N CYS A 367 -34.28 -40.99 7.23
CA CYS A 367 -35.69 -41.11 6.85
C CYS A 367 -35.87 -41.19 5.33
N THR A 368 -36.83 -42.01 4.88
CA THR A 368 -37.25 -42.17 3.47
C THR A 368 -38.77 -42.23 3.36
N SER A 369 -39.32 -41.82 2.21
CA SER A 369 -40.76 -41.86 1.83
C SER A 369 -41.71 -40.97 2.67
N CYS A 370 -42.87 -40.50 2.19
CA CYS A 370 -43.69 -40.95 1.06
C CYS A 370 -44.21 -39.82 0.16
N ASP A 371 -44.72 -40.21 -1.01
CA ASP A 371 -45.41 -39.38 -2.01
C ASP A 371 -46.82 -38.90 -1.58
N ALA A 372 -47.29 -37.84 -2.23
CA ALA A 372 -48.72 -37.62 -2.48
C ALA A 372 -48.93 -36.78 -3.76
N THR A 373 -49.37 -37.41 -4.84
CA THR A 373 -49.73 -36.74 -6.10
C THR A 373 -51.08 -36.04 -6.02
N HIS A 374 -51.24 -34.90 -6.70
CA HIS A 374 -52.53 -34.49 -7.27
C HIS A 374 -52.35 -33.91 -8.68
N THR A 375 -53.45 -33.83 -9.43
CA THR A 375 -53.44 -34.10 -10.89
C THR A 375 -54.33 -33.13 -11.67
N LEU A 376 -54.16 -33.13 -13.00
CA LEU A 376 -55.04 -32.59 -14.06
C LEU A 376 -54.95 -31.08 -14.34
N GLY A 377 -54.93 -30.74 -15.64
CA GLY A 377 -54.84 -29.37 -16.15
C GLY A 377 -54.45 -29.24 -17.63
N SER A 378 -54.80 -30.21 -18.48
CA SER A 378 -54.41 -30.23 -19.91
C SER A 378 -55.51 -29.65 -20.80
N CYS A 379 -55.15 -28.77 -21.74
CA CYS A 379 -55.89 -28.63 -23.00
C CYS A 379 -55.09 -27.93 -24.13
N ALA A 380 -54.33 -28.73 -24.87
CA ALA A 380 -54.29 -28.79 -26.34
C ALA A 380 -53.87 -27.56 -27.21
N PRO A 381 -53.49 -27.77 -28.50
CA PRO A 381 -52.71 -26.80 -29.29
C PRO A 381 -53.38 -26.35 -30.59
N ILE A 382 -52.67 -25.54 -31.38
CA ILE A 382 -52.77 -25.48 -32.85
C ILE A 382 -51.34 -25.58 -33.43
N ALA A 383 -51.19 -26.23 -34.58
CA ALA A 383 -49.92 -26.52 -35.24
C ALA A 383 -49.79 -25.77 -36.59
N GLY A 384 -48.59 -25.75 -37.19
CA GLY A 384 -48.46 -25.31 -38.58
C GLY A 384 -47.03 -25.08 -39.10
N ALA A 385 -46.35 -26.16 -39.51
CA ALA A 385 -45.56 -26.29 -40.76
C ALA A 385 -44.41 -25.29 -41.10
N GLU A 386 -43.36 -25.64 -41.85
CA GLU A 386 -42.77 -26.92 -42.27
C GLU A 386 -41.35 -26.65 -42.85
N ARG A 387 -40.46 -27.68 -42.81
CA ARG A 387 -39.34 -27.92 -43.76
C ARG A 387 -38.14 -26.93 -43.80
N ALA A 388 -36.93 -27.35 -44.17
CA ALA A 388 -36.34 -28.70 -44.26
C ALA A 388 -34.80 -28.62 -44.46
N ALA A 389 -34.13 -29.78 -44.26
CA ALA A 389 -32.86 -30.18 -44.88
C ALA A 389 -31.56 -29.44 -44.46
N SER A 390 -30.39 -30.08 -44.36
CA SER A 390 -30.09 -31.54 -44.42
C SER A 390 -28.68 -31.89 -43.90
N ASP A 391 -28.60 -33.09 -43.31
CA ASP A 391 -27.54 -34.11 -43.46
C ASP A 391 -26.08 -33.90 -42.98
N SER A 392 -25.84 -34.50 -41.81
CA SER A 392 -24.89 -35.63 -41.61
C SER A 392 -23.36 -35.41 -41.58
N SER A 393 -22.71 -35.93 -40.53
CA SER A 393 -21.94 -37.19 -40.58
C SER A 393 -21.52 -37.64 -39.15
N SER A 394 -21.00 -38.85 -38.98
CA SER A 394 -20.93 -39.57 -37.69
C SER A 394 -19.57 -40.22 -37.35
N THR A 395 -19.13 -40.12 -36.07
CA THR A 395 -18.42 -41.10 -35.18
C THR A 395 -17.43 -42.14 -35.76
N PRO A 396 -16.31 -42.54 -35.08
CA PRO A 396 -16.37 -43.03 -33.67
C PRO A 396 -15.11 -42.99 -32.73
N VAL A 397 -15.38 -42.82 -31.42
CA VAL A 397 -14.97 -43.65 -30.25
C VAL A 397 -13.52 -44.22 -30.11
N LEU A 398 -12.75 -43.63 -29.16
CA LEU A 398 -11.92 -44.21 -28.04
C LEU A 398 -10.95 -45.42 -28.27
N PRO A 399 -10.04 -45.79 -27.32
CA PRO A 399 -9.75 -45.20 -25.98
C PRO A 399 -8.26 -44.83 -25.74
N GLY A 400 -8.00 -44.09 -24.65
CA GLY A 400 -6.67 -43.94 -24.05
C GLY A 400 -6.79 -43.29 -22.67
N ALA A 401 -6.35 -43.98 -21.61
CA ALA A 401 -6.49 -43.53 -20.23
C ALA A 401 -5.13 -43.22 -19.61
N PHE A 402 -5.00 -42.01 -19.06
CA PHE A 402 -4.04 -41.66 -18.02
C PHE A 402 -4.74 -40.74 -17.01
N GLN A 403 -4.46 -40.95 -15.72
CA GLN A 403 -4.86 -40.05 -14.65
C GLN A 403 -3.59 -39.36 -14.13
N GLU A 404 -3.55 -38.04 -14.18
CA GLU A 404 -2.66 -37.20 -13.36
C GLU A 404 -3.54 -36.13 -12.69
N PRO A 405 -3.17 -35.62 -11.51
CA PRO A 405 -4.03 -34.73 -10.75
C PRO A 405 -4.01 -33.31 -11.33
N GLU A 406 -5.19 -32.73 -11.55
CA GLU A 406 -5.33 -31.28 -11.67
C GLU A 406 -5.21 -30.67 -10.27
N GLU A 407 -4.08 -30.02 -10.00
CA GLU A 407 -3.94 -29.08 -8.88
C GLU A 407 -4.29 -27.68 -9.39
N ASP A 408 -5.35 -27.06 -8.84
CA ASP A 408 -5.79 -25.71 -9.22
C ASP A 408 -4.74 -24.65 -8.81
N GLU A 409 -3.78 -24.35 -9.69
CA GLU A 409 -2.83 -23.25 -9.50
C GLU A 409 -3.53 -21.89 -9.57
N VAL A 410 -4.01 -21.40 -8.42
CA VAL A 410 -4.47 -20.01 -8.23
C VAL A 410 -3.43 -19.03 -8.75
N HIS A 411 -3.84 -18.04 -9.56
CA HIS A 411 -2.95 -17.07 -10.19
C HIS A 411 -2.62 -15.89 -9.24
N ASP A 412 -1.46 -15.25 -9.44
CA ASP A 412 -0.79 -14.34 -8.48
C ASP A 412 -0.60 -12.91 -9.03
N SER A 413 -1.68 -12.15 -9.28
CA SER A 413 -1.61 -10.77 -9.83
C SER A 413 -1.08 -9.69 -8.86
N ASP A 414 -1.03 -9.98 -7.55
CA ASP A 414 -0.62 -9.07 -6.46
C ASP A 414 0.69 -8.28 -6.70
N ASP A 415 1.67 -8.90 -7.36
CA ASP A 415 3.03 -8.35 -7.47
C ASP A 415 3.18 -7.28 -8.58
N GLU A 416 2.30 -7.24 -9.61
CA GLU A 416 2.43 -6.21 -10.65
C GLU A 416 1.97 -4.83 -10.16
N ALA A 417 0.78 -4.73 -9.56
CA ALA A 417 0.22 -3.45 -9.12
C ALA A 417 1.16 -2.68 -8.17
N MET A 418 1.89 -3.40 -7.32
CA MET A 418 2.87 -2.84 -6.40
C MET A 418 4.20 -2.45 -7.08
N ALA A 419 4.60 -3.14 -8.15
CA ALA A 419 5.74 -2.75 -8.98
C ALA A 419 5.41 -1.55 -9.90
N ALA A 420 4.17 -1.47 -10.40
CA ALA A 420 3.67 -0.38 -11.21
C ALA A 420 3.57 0.93 -10.40
N LEU A 421 3.03 0.90 -9.18
CA LEU A 421 2.91 2.07 -8.30
C LEU A 421 4.25 2.76 -8.01
N ASP A 422 5.32 1.99 -7.73
CA ASP A 422 6.67 2.53 -7.51
C ASP A 422 7.33 3.07 -8.79
N ILE A 423 6.75 2.82 -9.97
CA ILE A 423 7.20 3.35 -11.26
C ILE A 423 6.34 4.56 -11.69
N GLU A 424 5.03 4.52 -11.46
CA GLU A 424 4.07 5.56 -11.86
C GLU A 424 4.19 6.81 -10.99
N ALA A 425 4.26 6.65 -9.66
CA ALA A 425 4.45 7.76 -8.72
C ALA A 425 5.77 8.52 -8.93
N LEU A 426 6.72 7.92 -9.67
CA LEU A 426 8.00 8.52 -10.05
C LEU A 426 8.00 9.11 -11.49
N ARG A 427 6.94 8.97 -12.28
CA ARG A 427 6.85 9.53 -13.65
C ARG A 427 6.30 10.96 -13.70
N ALA A 428 5.48 11.36 -12.72
CA ALA A 428 4.82 12.66 -12.71
C ALA A 428 5.80 13.82 -12.47
N SER A 429 6.02 14.65 -13.51
CA SER A 429 6.88 15.84 -13.42
C SER A 429 6.20 16.95 -12.63
N GLY A 430 6.51 17.04 -11.32
CA GLY A 430 6.03 18.14 -10.47
C GLY A 430 5.84 17.81 -8.99
N HIS A 431 5.99 16.55 -8.56
CA HIS A 431 5.85 16.20 -7.15
C HIS A 431 7.10 16.49 -6.32
N ASP A 432 6.88 17.22 -5.23
CA ASP A 432 7.81 17.40 -4.12
C ASP A 432 7.73 16.22 -3.13
N ASN A 433 8.82 15.96 -2.39
CA ASN A 433 8.95 14.77 -1.54
C ASN A 433 7.97 14.72 -0.33
N ASN A 434 7.13 15.74 -0.11
CA ASN A 434 6.12 15.74 0.95
C ASN A 434 4.87 14.91 0.62
N SER A 435 4.65 14.56 -0.65
CA SER A 435 3.49 13.76 -1.10
C SER A 435 3.60 12.27 -0.76
N ALA A 436 4.80 11.77 -0.43
CA ALA A 436 5.11 10.34 -0.24
C ALA A 436 4.54 9.70 1.05
N ASN A 437 3.51 10.30 1.67
CA ASN A 437 2.80 9.75 2.83
C ASN A 437 1.73 8.72 2.40
N LEU A 438 2.15 7.66 1.70
CA LEU A 438 1.28 6.52 1.38
C LEU A 438 0.91 5.77 2.68
N SER A 439 -0.40 5.68 2.96
CA SER A 439 -0.92 5.30 4.29
C SER A 439 -0.60 3.85 4.68
N LEU A 440 0.20 3.66 5.73
CA LEU A 440 0.48 2.33 6.27
C LEU A 440 -0.79 1.66 6.86
N PRO A 441 -0.89 0.31 6.80
CA PRO A 441 -2.03 -0.44 7.33
C PRO A 441 -2.18 -0.22 8.83
N HIS A 442 -3.41 -0.25 9.33
CA HIS A 442 -3.72 0.63 10.47
C HIS A 442 -3.19 0.25 11.86
N ASN A 443 -2.53 -0.90 12.00
CA ASN A 443 -1.77 -1.29 13.20
C ASN A 443 -0.27 -0.94 13.09
N ALA A 444 0.25 -0.70 11.89
CA ALA A 444 1.58 -0.15 11.71
C ALA A 444 1.56 1.34 12.12
N ARG A 445 2.46 1.73 13.02
CA ARG A 445 2.75 3.15 13.27
C ARG A 445 3.11 3.80 11.94
N ALA A 446 2.60 5.00 11.68
CA ALA A 446 3.07 5.79 10.55
C ALA A 446 4.57 6.05 10.75
N SER A 447 5.43 5.35 10.00
CA SER A 447 6.87 5.63 10.02
C SER A 447 7.06 7.06 9.53
N ALA A 448 7.90 7.82 10.25
CA ALA A 448 8.22 9.16 9.83
C ALA A 448 8.84 9.10 8.42
N PRO A 449 8.48 10.01 7.49
CA PRO A 449 9.12 10.05 6.18
C PRO A 449 10.64 10.16 6.36
N PRO A 450 11.44 9.40 5.60
CA PRO A 450 12.84 9.14 5.90
C PRO A 450 13.63 10.43 6.11
N ARG A 451 14.04 10.66 7.36
CA ARG A 451 14.76 11.88 7.76
C ARG A 451 16.21 11.71 7.40
N TRP A 452 16.67 12.52 6.46
CA TRP A 452 18.08 12.57 6.06
C TRP A 452 18.81 13.62 6.88
N PHE A 453 19.70 13.17 7.77
CA PHE A 453 20.55 14.03 8.57
C PHE A 453 21.93 14.14 7.90
N ALA A 454 22.31 15.36 7.51
CA ALA A 454 23.66 15.65 7.05
C ALA A 454 24.59 15.78 8.28
N VAL A 455 25.66 15.01 8.31
CA VAL A 455 26.74 15.12 9.29
C VAL A 455 27.69 16.22 8.84
N ASP A 456 28.05 17.14 9.74
CA ASP A 456 29.01 18.20 9.44
C ASP A 456 30.44 17.62 9.43
N THR A 457 31.02 17.53 8.24
CA THR A 457 32.40 17.07 8.02
C THR A 457 33.40 18.22 7.89
N SER A 458 33.04 19.46 8.23
CA SER A 458 33.88 20.64 7.98
C SER A 458 35.08 20.78 8.94
N ASN A 459 34.93 20.30 10.17
CA ASN A 459 36.00 20.26 11.18
C ASN A 459 36.89 19.01 11.08
N ASP A 460 36.48 18.01 10.31
CA ASP A 460 36.99 16.63 10.38
C ASP A 460 37.63 16.23 9.05
N GLN A 461 38.97 16.30 8.98
CA GLN A 461 39.68 15.81 7.79
C GLN A 461 39.58 14.28 7.74
N LEU A 462 39.12 13.75 6.61
CA LEU A 462 38.99 12.30 6.31
C LEU A 462 40.35 11.56 6.22
N SER A 463 41.38 12.03 6.91
CA SER A 463 42.80 11.71 6.68
C SER A 463 43.41 10.77 7.73
N ASP A 464 42.90 10.73 8.95
CA ASP A 464 43.53 10.00 10.06
C ASP A 464 42.80 8.71 10.44
N LYS A 465 43.56 7.75 10.97
CA LYS A 465 43.08 6.40 11.31
C LYS A 465 42.41 6.42 12.69
N PRO A 466 41.12 6.06 12.83
CA PRO A 466 40.43 6.11 14.12
C PRO A 466 41.04 5.10 15.10
N GLU A 467 41.63 5.58 16.19
CA GLU A 467 42.55 4.77 17.00
C GLU A 467 41.84 3.73 17.89
N ASN A 468 40.60 4.00 18.33
CA ASN A 468 39.77 3.08 19.11
C ASN A 468 38.31 3.10 18.63
N ALA A 469 37.81 1.96 18.13
CA ALA A 469 36.41 1.82 17.75
C ALA A 469 35.93 0.36 17.88
N ALA A 470 34.62 0.16 18.08
CA ALA A 470 33.94 -1.13 17.98
C ALA A 470 33.83 -1.61 16.51
N ARG A 471 34.97 -1.69 15.81
CA ARG A 471 35.05 -2.03 14.39
C ARG A 471 34.44 -3.41 14.12
N GLU A 472 33.56 -3.49 13.13
CA GLU A 472 33.26 -4.73 12.43
C GLU A 472 34.56 -5.19 11.73
N LYS A 473 35.33 -6.06 12.41
CA LYS A 473 36.76 -6.33 12.13
C LYS A 473 37.10 -6.77 10.70
N ARG A 474 36.08 -7.13 9.91
CA ARG A 474 36.18 -7.57 8.50
C ARG A 474 35.93 -6.46 7.48
N ILE A 475 35.56 -5.24 7.88
CA ILE A 475 35.45 -4.09 6.97
C ILE A 475 36.53 -3.06 7.27
N ASN A 476 37.20 -2.58 6.22
CA ASN A 476 38.02 -1.38 6.28
C ASN A 476 37.27 -0.26 5.54
N VAL A 477 37.05 0.88 6.19
CA VAL A 477 36.43 2.05 5.54
C VAL A 477 37.57 2.93 5.05
N GLU A 478 37.67 3.12 3.74
CA GLU A 478 38.71 3.92 3.09
C GLU A 478 38.06 5.04 2.27
N VAL A 479 38.66 6.23 2.25
CA VAL A 479 38.29 7.25 1.27
C VAL A 479 38.56 6.70 -0.13
N ALA A 480 37.63 6.88 -1.08
CA ALA A 480 37.88 6.48 -2.46
C ALA A 480 39.11 7.26 -2.98
N PRO A 481 40.20 6.57 -3.38
CA PRO A 481 41.51 7.21 -3.52
C PRO A 481 41.50 8.34 -4.53
N ASP A 482 42.14 9.44 -4.15
CA ASP A 482 42.23 10.62 -4.99
C ASP A 482 42.84 10.28 -6.34
N THR A 483 42.20 10.84 -7.37
CA THR A 483 42.71 10.84 -8.73
C THR A 483 43.74 11.98 -8.79
N PRO A 484 44.94 11.78 -9.37
CA PRO A 484 46.17 12.42 -8.91
C PRO A 484 46.17 13.97 -8.93
N PRO A 485 47.12 14.61 -8.20
CA PRO A 485 47.18 16.06 -8.08
C PRO A 485 47.05 16.81 -9.42
N PRO A 486 46.39 17.98 -9.45
CA PRO A 486 46.03 18.68 -10.69
C PRO A 486 47.24 19.12 -11.53
N GLU A 487 48.46 19.07 -11.00
CA GLU A 487 49.70 19.46 -11.66
C GLU A 487 50.17 18.47 -12.76
N GLN A 488 49.57 17.28 -12.87
CA GLN A 488 49.89 16.32 -13.96
C GLN A 488 48.85 16.30 -15.10
N ALA A 489 48.23 17.45 -15.37
CA ALA A 489 47.27 17.63 -16.47
C ALA A 489 47.91 17.73 -17.88
N GLU A 490 49.24 17.79 -17.98
CA GLU A 490 49.96 17.87 -19.26
C GLU A 490 50.55 16.51 -19.71
N LEU A 491 49.78 15.75 -20.51
CA LEU A 491 50.24 15.10 -21.75
C LEU A 491 49.09 14.30 -22.41
N PRO A 492 48.53 14.74 -23.55
CA PRO A 492 47.51 13.97 -24.24
C PRO A 492 48.14 12.80 -25.01
N VAL A 493 47.99 11.58 -24.51
CA VAL A 493 48.34 10.34 -25.23
C VAL A 493 47.47 10.23 -26.49
N ARG A 494 48.00 10.72 -27.62
CA ARG A 494 47.32 10.69 -28.92
C ARG A 494 47.28 9.26 -29.45
N ARG A 495 46.09 8.64 -29.42
CA ARG A 495 45.81 7.45 -30.26
C ARG A 495 46.21 7.72 -31.70
N THR A 496 46.81 6.72 -32.33
CA THR A 496 47.25 6.72 -33.73
C THR A 496 46.07 6.90 -34.68
N LEU A 497 46.32 7.17 -35.96
CA LEU A 497 45.23 7.35 -36.94
C LEU A 497 44.45 6.05 -37.19
N ALA A 498 45.13 4.90 -37.15
CA ALA A 498 44.53 3.58 -37.37
C ALA A 498 43.49 3.22 -36.30
N GLU A 499 43.74 3.56 -35.03
CA GLU A 499 42.80 3.32 -33.91
C GLU A 499 41.51 4.17 -33.97
N ARG A 500 41.34 5.01 -34.99
CA ARG A 500 40.17 5.88 -35.19
C ARG A 500 39.33 5.50 -36.41
N LEU A 501 39.76 4.52 -37.20
CA LEU A 501 39.17 4.14 -38.49
C LEU A 501 38.34 2.85 -38.44
N ILE A 502 37.95 2.39 -37.24
CA ILE A 502 37.16 1.17 -37.06
C ILE A 502 35.83 1.51 -36.36
N VAL A 503 34.78 1.60 -37.18
CA VAL A 503 33.34 1.55 -36.85
C VAL A 503 32.78 2.65 -35.93
N ASP A 504 32.46 3.78 -36.54
CA ASP A 504 31.11 4.40 -36.52
C ASP A 504 30.34 4.52 -35.19
N ALA A 505 30.92 5.24 -34.23
CA ALA A 505 30.26 6.43 -33.68
C ALA A 505 31.27 7.36 -32.98
N PRO A 506 31.24 8.69 -33.20
CA PRO A 506 32.05 9.62 -32.43
C PRO A 506 31.48 9.75 -31.01
N LEU A 507 31.98 8.92 -30.08
CA LEU A 507 31.85 9.20 -28.65
C LEU A 507 32.41 10.61 -28.39
N PRO A 508 31.61 11.57 -27.88
CA PRO A 508 32.09 12.93 -27.68
C PRO A 508 33.23 12.92 -26.66
N PRO A 509 34.18 13.87 -26.77
CA PRO A 509 35.46 13.79 -26.07
C PRO A 509 35.28 13.54 -24.57
N ARG A 510 36.06 12.60 -24.03
CA ARG A 510 36.20 12.43 -22.58
C ARG A 510 36.59 13.78 -21.99
N ARG A 511 35.68 14.46 -21.29
CA ARG A 511 36.03 15.63 -20.48
C ARG A 511 37.10 15.15 -19.49
N ILE A 512 38.29 15.73 -19.59
CA ILE A 512 39.28 15.65 -18.52
C ILE A 512 38.65 16.40 -17.33
N PRO A 513 38.54 15.82 -16.12
CA PRO A 513 37.99 16.52 -14.98
C PRO A 513 38.84 17.75 -14.67
N THR A 514 38.33 18.95 -14.97
CA THR A 514 39.05 20.23 -14.85
C THR A 514 39.00 20.83 -13.45
N ARG A 515 38.45 20.12 -12.46
CA ARG A 515 38.38 20.47 -11.04
C ARG A 515 38.51 19.20 -10.20
N GLY A 516 38.94 19.35 -8.94
CA GLY A 516 39.00 18.25 -7.97
C GLY A 516 37.64 17.59 -7.76
N ARG A 517 37.65 16.36 -7.21
CA ARG A 517 36.40 15.63 -6.94
C ARG A 517 35.52 16.43 -5.97
N PRO A 518 34.18 16.46 -6.18
CA PRO A 518 33.28 17.02 -5.17
C PRO A 518 33.37 16.19 -3.89
N VAL A 519 33.46 16.88 -2.75
CA VAL A 519 33.60 16.24 -1.42
C VAL A 519 32.31 15.47 -1.08
N PRO A 520 32.38 14.16 -0.78
CA PRO A 520 31.24 13.39 -0.31
C PRO A 520 30.72 13.93 1.03
N ARG A 521 29.41 14.17 1.14
CA ARG A 521 28.78 14.58 2.41
C ARG A 521 28.14 13.37 3.07
N LEU A 522 28.35 13.12 4.36
CA LEU A 522 27.72 11.96 5.03
C LEU A 522 26.27 12.26 5.41
N TRP A 523 25.36 11.36 5.00
CA TRP A 523 23.91 11.47 5.15
C TRP A 523 23.36 10.17 5.77
N ILE A 524 22.65 10.26 6.90
CA ILE A 524 21.98 9.11 7.55
C ILE A 524 20.47 9.17 7.30
N CYS A 525 19.86 8.06 6.91
CA CYS A 525 18.41 7.92 6.71
C CYS A 525 17.75 7.28 7.94
N ASP A 526 17.08 8.09 8.76
CA ASP A 526 16.27 7.58 9.87
C ASP A 526 14.81 7.32 9.45
N ARG A 527 14.29 6.17 9.89
CA ARG A 527 12.93 5.66 9.66
C ARG A 527 12.31 5.11 10.95
N GLY A 528 12.99 5.21 12.08
CA GLY A 528 12.59 4.60 13.34
C GLY A 528 13.56 4.93 14.46
N ARG A 529 14.63 4.13 14.59
CA ARG A 529 15.61 4.22 15.71
C ARG A 529 17.04 4.49 15.23
N ALA A 530 17.26 4.92 13.99
CA ALA A 530 18.63 5.08 13.47
C ALA A 530 19.42 6.16 14.22
N MET A 531 18.75 7.26 14.60
CA MET A 531 19.37 8.30 15.44
C MET A 531 19.51 7.86 16.91
N GLU A 532 18.62 7.02 17.45
CA GLU A 532 18.79 6.43 18.78
C GLU A 532 20.01 5.50 18.83
N ALA A 533 20.18 4.67 17.80
CA ALA A 533 21.34 3.78 17.65
C ALA A 533 22.65 4.57 17.52
N LEU A 534 22.65 5.70 16.80
CA LEU A 534 23.80 6.59 16.71
C LEU A 534 24.12 7.27 18.05
N ALA A 535 23.13 7.86 18.73
CA ALA A 535 23.33 8.46 20.06
C ALA A 535 23.82 7.43 21.11
N ALA A 536 23.38 6.17 20.99
CA ALA A 536 23.85 5.07 21.82
C ALA A 536 25.31 4.67 21.54
N GLU A 537 25.84 4.88 20.33
CA GLU A 537 27.28 4.71 20.03
C GLU A 537 28.10 5.99 20.30
N GLU A 538 27.49 7.17 20.18
CA GLU A 538 28.06 8.47 20.57
C GLU A 538 28.39 8.51 22.05
N SER A 539 27.49 8.01 22.91
CA SER A 539 27.74 7.88 24.36
C SER A 539 28.93 6.97 24.73
N LYS A 540 29.48 6.23 23.77
CA LYS A 540 30.67 5.37 23.91
C LYS A 540 31.90 5.94 23.19
N GLY A 541 31.78 7.09 22.52
CA GLY A 541 32.83 7.72 21.74
C GLY A 541 33.07 7.07 20.37
N PHE A 542 32.08 6.41 19.76
CA PHE A 542 32.21 5.74 18.45
C PHE A 542 31.55 6.52 17.29
N THR A 543 31.38 7.83 17.42
CA THR A 543 30.82 8.70 16.37
C THR A 543 31.60 10.02 16.21
N ASN A 544 32.86 10.07 16.67
CA ASN A 544 33.65 11.30 16.71
C ASN A 544 33.97 11.83 15.29
N THR A 545 34.24 10.93 14.35
CA THR A 545 34.53 11.26 12.95
C THR A 545 33.41 10.80 12.02
N ALA A 546 33.35 11.39 10.83
CA ALA A 546 32.46 10.91 9.76
C ALA A 546 32.76 9.44 9.38
N MET A 547 34.00 9.00 9.51
CA MET A 547 34.41 7.61 9.26
C MET A 547 33.86 6.66 10.32
N ASP A 548 33.87 7.06 11.60
CA ASP A 548 33.31 6.28 12.70
C ASP A 548 31.78 6.13 12.57
N ILE A 549 31.08 7.19 12.17
CA ILE A 549 29.64 7.15 11.90
C ILE A 549 29.33 6.19 10.73
N ILE A 550 30.18 6.14 9.69
CA ILE A 550 30.06 5.14 8.61
C ILE A 550 30.32 3.73 9.15
N TYR A 551 31.32 3.52 10.01
CA TYR A 551 31.55 2.23 10.67
C TYR A 551 30.34 1.77 11.50
N VAL A 552 29.74 2.67 12.30
CA VAL A 552 28.53 2.38 13.08
C VAL A 552 27.35 2.06 12.17
N ALA A 553 27.11 2.87 11.13
CA ALA A 553 26.03 2.65 10.18
C ALA A 553 26.16 1.28 9.50
N ILE A 554 27.35 0.92 9.01
CA ILE A 554 27.62 -0.38 8.40
C ILE A 554 27.43 -1.51 9.41
N ALA A 555 27.98 -1.42 10.62
CA ALA A 555 27.88 -2.47 11.65
C ALA A 555 26.42 -2.71 12.10
N ARG A 556 25.70 -1.63 12.40
CA ARG A 556 24.29 -1.62 12.79
C ARG A 556 23.31 -1.78 11.62
N GLY A 557 23.80 -1.93 10.39
CA GLY A 557 22.97 -2.08 9.19
C GLY A 557 22.05 -0.90 8.91
N LEU A 558 22.38 0.30 9.39
CA LEU A 558 21.63 1.53 9.15
C LEU A 558 21.72 1.91 7.68
N LYS A 559 20.70 2.62 7.20
CA LYS A 559 20.67 3.16 5.84
C LYS A 559 21.39 4.51 5.79
N PHE A 560 22.37 4.64 4.90
CA PHE A 560 23.17 5.85 4.76
C PHE A 560 23.52 6.14 3.30
N SER A 561 23.99 7.36 3.04
CA SER A 561 24.43 7.83 1.75
C SER A 561 25.65 8.72 1.94
N THR A 562 26.53 8.79 0.94
CA THR A 562 27.67 9.74 0.91
C THR A 562 27.73 10.46 -0.44
N PRO A 563 26.67 11.20 -0.81
CA PRO A 563 26.48 11.68 -2.18
C PRO A 563 27.30 12.94 -2.49
N VAL A 564 27.33 13.31 -3.78
CA VAL A 564 28.03 14.49 -4.31
C VAL A 564 27.15 15.32 -5.24
N GLU A 565 27.50 16.59 -5.42
CA GLU A 565 26.91 17.46 -6.45
C GLU A 565 27.45 17.09 -7.85
N VAL A 566 26.58 16.99 -8.87
CA VAL A 566 26.99 16.78 -10.27
C VAL A 566 26.29 17.81 -11.17
N LYS A 567 27.06 18.78 -11.69
CA LYS A 567 26.52 19.97 -12.38
C LYS A 567 25.93 19.70 -13.78
N GLU A 568 26.31 18.60 -14.43
CA GLU A 568 25.81 18.22 -15.77
C GLU A 568 25.56 16.69 -15.85
N PRO A 569 24.49 16.14 -15.23
CA PRO A 569 24.30 14.70 -15.07
C PRO A 569 23.82 13.99 -16.35
N GLN A 570 24.72 13.26 -17.01
CA GLN A 570 24.49 12.40 -18.17
C GLN A 570 24.02 10.98 -17.80
N ALA A 571 22.92 10.87 -17.05
CA ALA A 571 22.40 9.65 -16.42
C ALA A 571 22.29 8.38 -17.30
N ASN A 572 22.09 8.54 -18.62
CA ASN A 572 22.05 7.40 -19.55
C ASN A 572 23.39 6.64 -19.63
N ARG A 573 24.51 7.27 -19.23
CA ARG A 573 25.84 6.64 -19.20
C ARG A 573 26.07 5.77 -17.98
N THR A 574 25.54 6.14 -16.82
CA THR A 574 25.58 5.28 -15.63
C THR A 574 24.67 4.08 -15.76
N ARG A 575 23.49 4.24 -16.40
CA ARG A 575 22.52 3.15 -16.63
C ARG A 575 23.14 1.87 -17.19
N VAL A 576 24.15 1.97 -18.08
CA VAL A 576 24.82 0.82 -18.70
C VAL A 576 25.54 -0.08 -17.67
N ASN A 577 25.99 0.48 -16.54
CA ASN A 577 26.65 -0.29 -15.47
C ASN A 577 25.67 -1.19 -14.70
N HIS A 578 24.37 -0.89 -14.77
CA HIS A 578 23.30 -1.61 -14.05
C HIS A 578 22.61 -2.67 -14.92
N ASP A 579 23.11 -2.95 -16.13
CA ASP A 579 22.61 -4.05 -16.96
C ASP A 579 22.84 -5.40 -16.24
N VAL A 580 21.88 -6.31 -16.27
CA VAL A 580 21.93 -7.60 -15.56
C VAL A 580 21.55 -8.71 -16.53
N ARG A 581 22.46 -9.67 -16.70
CA ARG A 581 22.25 -10.81 -17.59
C ARG A 581 21.14 -11.70 -17.04
N ALA A 582 20.23 -12.16 -17.91
CA ALA A 582 19.15 -13.08 -17.52
C ALA A 582 19.67 -14.40 -16.89
N SER A 583 20.90 -14.82 -17.22
CA SER A 583 21.56 -15.97 -16.57
C SER A 583 22.01 -15.72 -15.11
N TRP A 584 21.82 -14.52 -14.57
CA TRP A 584 22.05 -14.20 -13.14
C TRP A 584 20.73 -14.06 -12.36
N MET A 585 19.61 -13.87 -13.06
CA MET A 585 18.27 -13.96 -12.49
C MET A 585 17.92 -15.43 -12.21
N LEU A 586 16.97 -15.70 -11.32
CA LEU A 586 16.42 -17.04 -11.16
C LEU A 586 15.63 -17.49 -12.40
N ASP A 587 15.35 -18.78 -12.43
CA ASP A 587 14.64 -19.47 -13.49
C ASP A 587 13.50 -20.25 -12.86
N ASN A 588 12.27 -19.94 -13.26
CA ASN A 588 11.07 -20.42 -12.58
C ASN A 588 10.98 -21.95 -12.58
N ASN A 589 11.48 -22.58 -13.64
CA ASN A 589 11.40 -24.03 -13.88
C ASN A 589 12.56 -24.81 -13.24
N ALA A 590 13.56 -24.13 -12.69
CA ALA A 590 14.71 -24.77 -12.05
C ALA A 590 14.36 -25.35 -10.67
N SER A 591 15.02 -26.43 -10.27
CA SER A 591 14.85 -26.99 -8.92
C SER A 591 15.29 -26.00 -7.84
N VAL A 592 14.80 -26.16 -6.60
CA VAL A 592 15.21 -25.30 -5.46
C VAL A 592 16.74 -25.26 -5.31
N LYS A 593 17.42 -26.38 -5.56
CA LYS A 593 18.88 -26.45 -5.56
C LYS A 593 19.50 -25.54 -6.62
N GLU A 594 19.09 -25.68 -7.88
CA GLU A 594 19.61 -24.89 -8.99
C GLU A 594 19.28 -23.40 -8.83
N LYS A 595 18.09 -23.07 -8.27
CA LYS A 595 17.73 -21.70 -7.89
C LYS A 595 18.70 -21.12 -6.86
N VAL A 596 19.07 -21.87 -5.82
CA VAL A 596 20.06 -21.42 -4.82
C VAL A 596 21.46 -21.28 -5.42
N GLU A 597 21.95 -22.26 -6.18
CA GLU A 597 23.25 -22.21 -6.84
C GLU A 597 23.34 -21.00 -7.82
N ARG A 598 22.26 -20.73 -8.56
CA ARG A 598 22.14 -19.60 -9.50
C ARG A 598 22.01 -18.25 -8.78
N TRP A 599 21.33 -18.19 -7.63
CA TRP A 599 21.30 -17.01 -6.76
C TRP A 599 22.69 -16.66 -6.20
N GLN A 600 23.42 -17.66 -5.67
CA GLN A 600 24.78 -17.47 -5.16
C GLN A 600 25.71 -16.97 -6.27
N PHE A 601 25.68 -17.61 -7.45
CA PHE A 601 26.43 -17.17 -8.62
C PHE A 601 26.07 -15.74 -9.05
N GLY A 602 24.77 -15.43 -9.13
CA GLY A 602 24.25 -14.10 -9.47
C GLY A 602 24.78 -13.03 -8.52
N CYS A 603 24.59 -13.22 -7.22
CA CYS A 603 25.12 -12.33 -6.16
C CYS A 603 26.63 -12.11 -6.31
N MET A 604 27.40 -13.18 -6.48
CA MET A 604 28.85 -13.11 -6.67
C MET A 604 29.24 -12.33 -7.93
N LYS A 605 28.46 -12.39 -9.03
CA LYS A 605 28.76 -11.61 -10.25
C LYS A 605 28.35 -10.14 -10.15
N ILE A 606 27.24 -9.81 -9.48
CA ILE A 606 26.88 -8.39 -9.30
C ILE A 606 27.77 -7.71 -8.25
N LEU A 607 28.17 -8.40 -7.17
CA LEU A 607 29.07 -7.86 -6.14
C LEU A 607 30.55 -7.79 -6.57
N GLN A 608 30.88 -8.17 -7.81
CA GLN A 608 32.14 -7.79 -8.46
C GLN A 608 32.14 -6.33 -8.97
N ARG A 609 30.97 -5.66 -8.99
CA ARG A 609 30.81 -4.27 -9.41
C ARG A 609 30.95 -3.32 -8.21
N PRO A 610 31.88 -2.34 -8.23
CA PRO A 610 32.07 -1.42 -7.11
C PRO A 610 30.82 -0.63 -6.70
N HIS A 611 29.96 -0.24 -7.65
CA HIS A 611 28.72 0.49 -7.34
C HIS A 611 27.70 -0.40 -6.61
N VAL A 612 27.57 -1.68 -7.00
CA VAL A 612 26.66 -2.63 -6.34
C VAL A 612 27.11 -2.89 -4.90
N VAL A 613 28.40 -3.14 -4.69
CA VAL A 613 28.98 -3.32 -3.34
C VAL A 613 28.67 -2.12 -2.45
N ARG A 614 28.95 -0.92 -2.94
CA ARG A 614 28.75 0.32 -2.19
C ARG A 614 27.27 0.59 -1.93
N ALA A 615 26.43 0.55 -2.96
CA ALA A 615 24.99 0.81 -2.86
C ALA A 615 24.24 -0.23 -1.99
N ALA A 616 24.62 -1.51 -2.05
CA ALA A 616 24.00 -2.55 -1.22
C ALA A 616 24.36 -2.41 0.27
N ILE A 617 25.62 -2.02 0.58
CA ILE A 617 26.03 -1.73 1.96
C ILE A 617 25.36 -0.43 2.47
N MET A 618 25.29 0.62 1.65
CA MET A 618 24.58 1.88 1.95
C MET A 618 23.08 1.71 2.15
N ALA A 619 22.44 0.80 1.42
CA ALA A 619 21.01 0.52 1.54
C ALA A 619 20.61 0.03 2.95
N GLY A 620 21.57 -0.48 3.73
CA GLY A 620 21.33 -1.05 5.04
C GLY A 620 20.54 -2.36 4.98
N GLY A 621 20.05 -2.77 6.14
CA GLY A 621 19.12 -3.90 6.31
C GLY A 621 19.52 -5.18 5.56
N ILE A 622 18.52 -5.83 4.97
CA ILE A 622 18.66 -7.14 4.31
C ILE A 622 19.65 -7.12 3.13
N LEU A 623 19.66 -6.06 2.31
CA LEU A 623 20.57 -5.94 1.17
C LEU A 623 22.04 -5.82 1.61
N ALA A 624 22.29 -5.10 2.70
CA ALA A 624 23.63 -5.01 3.29
C ALA A 624 24.09 -6.36 3.88
N ARG A 625 23.20 -7.16 4.49
CA ARG A 625 23.55 -8.49 5.02
C ARG A 625 23.83 -9.52 3.92
N ILE A 626 23.02 -9.54 2.86
CA ILE A 626 23.27 -10.38 1.68
C ILE A 626 24.61 -10.00 1.05
N ALA A 627 24.87 -8.70 0.84
CA ALA A 627 26.16 -8.22 0.34
C ALA A 627 27.32 -8.64 1.25
N LYS A 628 27.22 -8.42 2.57
CA LYS A 628 28.22 -8.83 3.57
C LYS A 628 28.52 -10.32 3.52
N HIS A 629 27.54 -11.19 3.33
CA HIS A 629 27.77 -12.63 3.21
C HIS A 629 28.72 -12.95 2.05
N PHE A 630 28.37 -12.59 0.81
CA PHE A 630 29.19 -12.88 -0.37
C PHE A 630 30.50 -12.06 -0.43
N LEU A 631 30.59 -10.95 0.29
CA LEU A 631 31.84 -10.19 0.46
C LEU A 631 32.76 -10.81 1.51
N PHE A 632 32.24 -11.28 2.65
CA PHE A 632 33.04 -11.88 3.72
C PHE A 632 33.42 -13.34 3.50
N PHE A 633 32.74 -14.10 2.64
CA PHE A 633 33.09 -15.48 2.33
C PHE A 633 33.58 -15.63 0.88
N ASP A 634 34.61 -16.44 0.63
CA ASP A 634 35.10 -16.73 -0.73
C ASP A 634 34.27 -17.80 -1.45
N GLU A 635 34.67 -18.17 -2.67
CA GLU A 635 33.97 -19.18 -3.49
C GLU A 635 33.99 -20.60 -2.87
N LYS A 636 34.71 -20.80 -1.75
CA LYS A 636 34.84 -22.04 -0.98
C LYS A 636 34.28 -21.88 0.46
N GLY A 637 33.49 -20.83 0.70
CA GLY A 637 32.92 -20.51 2.01
C GLY A 637 33.93 -20.09 3.08
N GLN A 638 35.19 -19.81 2.71
CA GLN A 638 36.23 -19.43 3.66
C GLN A 638 36.14 -17.93 3.98
N PRO A 639 36.31 -17.51 5.25
CA PRO A 639 36.22 -16.10 5.61
C PRO A 639 37.38 -15.30 5.01
N LYS A 640 37.07 -14.35 4.12
CA LYS A 640 38.01 -13.32 3.66
C LYS A 640 38.44 -12.45 4.85
N PRO A 641 39.72 -12.06 4.97
CA PRO A 641 40.21 -11.34 6.15
C PRO A 641 39.59 -9.95 6.30
N HIS A 642 39.60 -9.16 5.22
CA HIS A 642 39.02 -7.82 5.19
C HIS A 642 38.37 -7.50 3.83
N VAL A 643 37.40 -6.61 3.83
CA VAL A 643 36.68 -6.04 2.69
C VAL A 643 36.75 -4.52 2.78
N THR A 644 37.28 -3.85 1.76
CA THR A 644 37.32 -2.38 1.73
C THR A 644 35.98 -1.81 1.26
N PHE A 645 35.28 -1.07 2.12
CA PHE A 645 34.21 -0.16 1.73
C PHE A 645 34.81 1.20 1.36
N LYS A 646 34.40 1.78 0.23
CA LYS A 646 34.91 3.07 -0.24
C LYS A 646 33.92 4.20 0.03
N VAL A 647 34.40 5.25 0.66
CA VAL A 647 33.65 6.48 0.94
C VAL A 647 33.68 7.40 -0.27
N GLY A 648 32.51 7.91 -0.65
CA GLY A 648 32.28 8.70 -1.86
C GLY A 648 31.91 7.85 -3.09
N PRO A 649 31.12 8.39 -4.04
CA PRO A 649 30.53 7.59 -5.11
C PRO A 649 31.56 7.05 -6.11
N THR A 650 31.21 5.98 -6.83
CA THR A 650 32.05 5.49 -7.92
C THR A 650 32.23 6.56 -9.00
N ARG A 651 33.36 6.45 -9.72
CA ARG A 651 33.72 7.40 -10.77
C ARG A 651 32.62 7.60 -11.82
N ALA A 652 31.82 6.58 -12.13
CA ALA A 652 30.73 6.74 -13.09
C ALA A 652 29.64 7.70 -12.60
N VAL A 653 29.32 7.67 -11.31
CA VAL A 653 28.40 8.62 -10.67
C VAL A 653 29.00 10.01 -10.60
N VAL A 654 30.29 10.14 -10.26
CA VAL A 654 30.97 11.45 -10.23
C VAL A 654 31.08 12.08 -11.61
N ASP A 655 31.45 11.31 -12.64
CA ASP A 655 31.67 11.81 -14.01
C ASP A 655 30.33 12.06 -14.77
N TYR A 656 29.23 11.36 -14.44
CA TYR A 656 27.98 11.37 -15.23
C TYR A 656 26.67 11.48 -14.43
N GLY A 657 26.69 11.50 -13.10
CA GLY A 657 25.47 11.52 -12.29
C GLY A 657 24.58 10.28 -12.47
N ILE A 658 23.30 10.38 -12.07
CA ILE A 658 22.35 9.25 -12.01
C ILE A 658 20.94 9.69 -12.47
N PRO A 659 20.05 8.74 -12.83
CA PRO A 659 18.67 9.04 -13.22
C PRO A 659 17.95 9.86 -12.15
N LEU A 660 17.06 10.78 -12.57
CA LEU A 660 16.35 11.70 -11.67
C LEU A 660 15.74 10.99 -10.46
N LEU A 661 15.12 9.84 -10.70
CA LEU A 661 14.38 9.00 -9.76
C LEU A 661 15.27 8.27 -8.72
N ARG A 662 16.60 8.49 -8.78
CA ARG A 662 17.59 7.91 -7.85
C ARG A 662 18.41 8.99 -7.13
N ARG A 663 18.18 10.28 -7.43
CA ARG A 663 18.89 11.41 -6.82
C ARG A 663 18.38 11.68 -5.41
N THR A 664 19.27 12.11 -4.53
CA THR A 664 18.91 12.58 -3.19
C THR A 664 18.67 14.08 -3.29
N ILE A 665 17.45 14.53 -3.01
CA ILE A 665 17.07 15.96 -3.07
C ILE A 665 17.05 16.51 -1.64
N ARG A 666 17.77 17.61 -1.40
CA ARG A 666 17.77 18.33 -0.11
C ARG A 666 16.54 19.23 0.03
N SER A 667 16.22 19.64 1.25
CA SER A 667 15.12 20.56 1.59
C SER A 667 15.26 21.99 1.03
N ASP A 668 16.36 22.30 0.35
CA ASP A 668 16.64 23.55 -0.37
C ASP A 668 16.87 23.31 -1.87
N GLU A 669 16.30 22.21 -2.40
CA GLU A 669 16.38 21.80 -3.80
C GLU A 669 17.76 21.35 -4.30
N GLU A 670 18.81 21.28 -3.45
CA GLU A 670 20.10 20.76 -3.91
C GLU A 670 20.01 19.28 -4.32
N VAL A 671 20.40 19.00 -5.57
CA VAL A 671 20.29 17.69 -6.21
C VAL A 671 21.62 16.93 -6.11
N LEU A 672 21.63 15.87 -5.31
CA LEU A 672 22.82 15.08 -4.97
C LEU A 672 22.77 13.66 -5.55
N HIS A 673 23.95 13.09 -5.77
CA HIS A 673 24.18 11.88 -6.55
C HIS A 673 25.04 10.86 -5.79
N ASP A 674 24.62 9.60 -5.71
CA ASP A 674 25.41 8.48 -5.19
C ASP A 674 25.20 7.19 -6.02
N ASP A 675 25.97 6.14 -5.73
CA ASP A 675 25.75 4.81 -6.24
C ASP A 675 24.39 4.26 -5.78
N TYR A 676 23.67 3.65 -6.71
CA TYR A 676 22.35 3.05 -6.49
C TYR A 676 22.30 1.62 -7.05
N LEU A 677 21.26 0.87 -6.71
CA LEU A 677 20.98 -0.45 -7.30
C LEU A 677 19.88 -0.34 -8.37
N GLY A 678 20.09 -0.95 -9.53
CA GLY A 678 19.03 -1.19 -10.51
C GLY A 678 18.01 -2.22 -9.98
N ALA A 679 16.78 -2.21 -10.50
CA ALA A 679 15.74 -3.17 -10.07
C ALA A 679 16.22 -4.63 -10.21
N ASN A 680 16.82 -4.97 -11.35
CA ASN A 680 17.38 -6.31 -11.58
C ASN A 680 18.58 -6.62 -10.65
N GLU A 681 19.35 -5.62 -10.21
CA GLU A 681 20.43 -5.84 -9.24
C GLU A 681 19.86 -6.13 -7.84
N ILE A 682 18.75 -5.49 -7.46
CA ILE A 682 17.99 -5.81 -6.24
C ILE A 682 17.38 -7.23 -6.34
N TYR A 683 16.78 -7.58 -7.47
CA TYR A 683 16.20 -8.91 -7.70
C TYR A 683 17.24 -10.03 -7.64
N VAL A 684 18.45 -9.81 -8.17
CA VAL A 684 19.56 -10.77 -8.02
C VAL A 684 20.01 -10.88 -6.56
N LEU A 685 20.12 -9.77 -5.80
CA LEU A 685 20.45 -9.84 -4.37
C LEU A 685 19.38 -10.60 -3.57
N LEU A 686 18.10 -10.26 -3.72
CA LEU A 686 16.99 -10.90 -2.99
C LEU A 686 16.74 -12.35 -3.44
N GLY A 687 17.35 -12.80 -4.54
CA GLY A 687 17.09 -14.10 -5.12
C GLY A 687 15.65 -14.23 -5.57
N ALA A 688 15.22 -13.29 -6.41
CA ALA A 688 13.88 -13.24 -6.97
C ALA A 688 13.78 -14.01 -8.30
N GLU A 689 12.76 -14.84 -8.39
CA GLU A 689 12.20 -15.33 -9.65
C GLU A 689 11.10 -14.36 -10.10
N VAL A 690 11.06 -14.06 -11.40
CA VAL A 690 10.20 -13.03 -11.97
C VAL A 690 9.45 -13.66 -13.13
N THR A 691 8.28 -14.21 -12.83
CA THR A 691 7.38 -14.77 -13.85
C THR A 691 6.68 -13.61 -14.55
N ARG A 692 6.68 -13.64 -15.88
CA ARG A 692 5.71 -12.88 -16.66
C ARG A 692 4.71 -13.87 -17.22
N LYS A 693 3.44 -13.71 -16.87
CA LYS A 693 2.34 -14.49 -17.41
C LYS A 693 1.35 -13.50 -17.99
N ASP A 694 1.30 -13.45 -19.32
CA ASP A 694 0.55 -12.45 -20.07
C ASP A 694 0.99 -11.02 -19.70
N GLU A 695 0.19 -10.25 -18.96
CA GLU A 695 0.60 -8.93 -18.44
C GLU A 695 1.23 -9.03 -17.03
N ASP A 696 0.69 -9.90 -16.16
CA ASP A 696 1.08 -10.09 -14.76
C ASP A 696 2.59 -10.37 -14.56
N VAL A 697 3.16 -9.75 -13.53
CA VAL A 697 4.56 -9.91 -13.10
C VAL A 697 4.66 -10.46 -11.68
N VAL A 698 4.64 -11.79 -11.54
CA VAL A 698 4.76 -12.49 -10.24
C VAL A 698 6.21 -12.45 -9.73
N ILE A 699 6.43 -12.08 -8.47
CA ILE A 699 7.78 -11.91 -7.87
C ILE A 699 7.91 -12.71 -6.56
N ARG A 700 8.34 -13.97 -6.69
CA ARG A 700 8.68 -14.85 -5.56
C ARG A 700 10.18 -14.71 -5.26
N SER A 701 10.58 -14.69 -3.98
CA SER A 701 11.96 -14.37 -3.59
C SER A 701 12.48 -15.13 -2.38
N PHE A 702 13.79 -15.40 -2.33
CA PHE A 702 14.43 -16.00 -1.16
C PHE A 702 14.42 -15.08 0.07
N TRP A 703 14.38 -13.75 -0.15
CA TRP A 703 14.48 -12.69 0.86
C TRP A 703 13.40 -11.62 0.69
N PRO A 704 12.85 -11.05 1.79
CA PRO A 704 11.80 -10.05 1.70
C PRO A 704 12.35 -8.73 1.17
N THR A 705 11.48 -7.95 0.53
CA THR A 705 11.79 -6.54 0.25
C THR A 705 11.91 -5.74 1.56
N GLU A 706 12.78 -4.72 1.58
CA GLU A 706 12.90 -3.78 2.71
C GLU A 706 11.52 -3.20 3.09
N ARG A 707 10.69 -2.88 2.08
CA ARG A 707 9.31 -2.40 2.25
C ARG A 707 8.43 -3.37 3.03
N LYS A 708 8.49 -4.68 2.74
CA LYS A 708 7.75 -5.70 3.48
C LYS A 708 8.28 -5.82 4.92
N MET A 709 9.59 -5.79 5.14
CA MET A 709 10.15 -5.79 6.51
C MET A 709 9.65 -4.60 7.33
N LEU A 710 9.64 -3.38 6.77
CA LEU A 710 9.14 -2.17 7.44
C LEU A 710 7.65 -2.28 7.82
N ILE A 711 6.82 -2.84 6.93
CA ILE A 711 5.39 -3.08 7.19
C ILE A 711 5.20 -4.06 8.36
N GLU A 712 6.01 -5.12 8.42
CA GLU A 712 5.95 -6.12 9.48
C GLU A 712 6.61 -5.66 10.80
N GLY A 713 7.25 -4.48 10.84
CA GLY A 713 7.70 -3.83 12.07
C GLY A 713 9.22 -3.61 12.20
N TYR A 714 10.02 -3.89 11.17
CA TYR A 714 11.43 -3.51 11.14
C TYR A 714 11.58 -1.98 11.24
N ASP A 715 12.46 -1.50 12.13
CA ASP A 715 12.62 -0.08 12.47
C ASP A 715 13.82 0.62 11.79
N SER A 716 14.44 -0.07 10.83
CA SER A 716 15.69 0.32 10.13
C SER A 716 16.99 0.26 10.95
N VAL A 717 16.98 -0.33 12.15
CA VAL A 717 18.19 -0.74 12.88
C VAL A 717 18.32 -2.25 12.83
N TRP A 718 19.44 -2.76 12.33
CA TRP A 718 19.65 -4.20 12.25
C TRP A 718 20.20 -4.75 13.56
N SER A 719 19.30 -5.27 14.39
CA SER A 719 19.60 -5.88 15.69
C SER A 719 20.13 -7.31 15.58
N GLN A 720 20.41 -7.93 16.73
CA GLN A 720 20.76 -9.35 16.80
C GLN A 720 19.58 -10.25 16.44
N VAL A 721 18.34 -9.86 16.74
CA VAL A 721 17.13 -10.66 16.46
C VAL A 721 16.94 -10.82 14.94
N TRP A 722 17.20 -9.76 14.18
CA TRP A 722 17.22 -9.80 12.71
C TRP A 722 18.43 -10.57 12.15
N GLU A 723 19.60 -10.49 12.78
CA GLU A 723 20.78 -11.28 12.38
C GLU A 723 20.58 -12.78 12.62
N ASP A 724 19.91 -13.17 13.71
CA ASP A 724 19.60 -14.56 14.05
C ASP A 724 18.55 -15.15 13.11
N TRP A 725 17.47 -14.41 12.82
CA TRP A 725 16.49 -14.79 11.79
C TRP A 725 17.15 -14.92 10.41
N PHE A 726 17.98 -13.95 10.02
CA PHE A 726 18.71 -13.97 8.75
C PHE A 726 19.65 -15.17 8.67
N SER A 727 20.42 -15.45 9.72
CA SER A 727 21.34 -16.60 9.79
C SER A 727 20.60 -17.93 9.69
N ALA A 728 19.48 -18.07 10.40
CA ALA A 728 18.63 -19.26 10.35
C ALA A 728 17.96 -19.44 8.97
N ARG A 729 17.46 -18.36 8.35
CA ARG A 729 16.85 -18.41 7.01
C ARG A 729 17.89 -18.67 5.92
N LEU A 730 19.04 -18.02 5.98
CA LEU A 730 20.18 -18.26 5.08
C LEU A 730 20.60 -19.73 5.13
N THR A 731 20.65 -20.33 6.33
CA THR A 731 20.95 -21.75 6.51
C THR A 731 19.89 -22.64 5.83
N ARG A 732 18.59 -22.36 6.02
CA ARG A 732 17.51 -23.09 5.31
C ARG A 732 17.62 -22.97 3.78
N ILE A 733 17.95 -21.79 3.26
CA ILE A 733 18.15 -21.55 1.81
C ILE A 733 19.36 -22.36 1.31
N LEU A 734 20.52 -22.26 1.97
CA LEU A 734 21.75 -22.96 1.57
C LEU A 734 21.68 -24.50 1.73
N LEU A 735 20.75 -25.01 2.54
CA LEU A 735 20.41 -26.43 2.63
C LEU A 735 19.31 -26.86 1.64
N PHE A 736 18.88 -25.96 0.74
CA PHE A 736 17.81 -26.17 -0.26
C PHE A 736 16.43 -26.49 0.34
N GLN A 737 16.21 -26.14 1.62
CA GLN A 737 14.98 -26.40 2.37
C GLN A 737 13.92 -25.30 2.22
N GLN A 738 14.29 -24.16 1.63
CA GLN A 738 13.45 -22.96 1.53
C GLN A 738 13.41 -22.50 0.07
N PRO A 739 12.28 -22.67 -0.65
CA PRO A 739 12.09 -22.08 -1.97
C PRO A 739 11.91 -20.54 -1.87
N PRO A 740 11.98 -19.82 -3.01
CA PRO A 740 11.48 -18.46 -3.10
C PRO A 740 9.99 -18.39 -2.73
N ILE A 741 9.55 -17.31 -2.08
CA ILE A 741 8.14 -17.12 -1.67
C ILE A 741 7.63 -15.74 -2.11
N ALA A 742 6.35 -15.64 -2.49
CA ALA A 742 5.71 -14.38 -2.90
C ALA A 742 5.65 -13.37 -1.74
N ASN A 743 5.58 -12.08 -2.06
CA ASN A 743 5.63 -10.99 -1.07
C ASN A 743 4.51 -11.05 0.00
N ARG A 744 3.40 -11.75 -0.27
CA ARG A 744 2.31 -11.94 0.69
C ARG A 744 2.62 -12.95 1.81
N TYR A 745 3.50 -13.93 1.60
CA TYR A 745 3.72 -15.05 2.54
C TYR A 745 4.74 -14.80 3.66
N TRP A 746 5.24 -13.57 3.82
CA TRP A 746 6.26 -13.21 4.83
C TRP A 746 5.74 -13.09 6.28
N GLY A 747 4.83 -13.97 6.69
CA GLY A 747 4.27 -14.00 8.05
C GLY A 747 5.31 -14.29 9.15
N GLU A 748 6.46 -14.89 8.81
CA GLU A 748 7.55 -15.12 9.77
C GLU A 748 8.25 -13.83 10.25
N LEU A 749 8.01 -12.66 9.63
CA LEU A 749 8.66 -11.41 10.01
C LEU A 749 8.02 -10.69 11.21
N ARG A 750 6.68 -10.80 11.38
CA ARG A 750 5.98 -10.12 12.49
C ARG A 750 6.47 -10.59 13.86
N PRO A 751 6.62 -11.92 14.14
CA PRO A 751 7.22 -12.39 15.38
C PRO A 751 8.66 -11.90 15.60
N VAL A 752 9.46 -11.75 14.54
CA VAL A 752 10.85 -11.25 14.64
C VAL A 752 10.86 -9.78 15.08
N ALA A 753 9.98 -8.95 14.52
CA ALA A 753 9.79 -7.57 14.98
C ALA A 753 9.24 -7.48 16.42
N ASP A 754 8.30 -8.35 16.79
CA ASP A 754 7.72 -8.40 18.14
C ASP A 754 8.70 -8.89 19.22
N HIS A 755 9.85 -9.47 18.85
CA HIS A 755 10.96 -9.81 19.76
C HIS A 755 12.05 -8.72 19.84
N ASP A 756 11.96 -7.66 19.03
CA ASP A 756 13.00 -6.62 18.87
C ASP A 756 12.58 -5.23 19.41
N ALA A 757 11.33 -5.12 19.85
CA ALA A 757 10.64 -3.91 20.30
C ALA A 757 10.50 -3.83 21.83
#